data_AF-M2C5X5-F1
#
_entry.id   AF-M2C5X5-F1
#
_cell.length_a   1.000
_cell.length_b   1.000
_cell.length_c   1.000
_cell.angle_alpha   90.00
_cell.angle_beta   90.00
_cell.angle_gamma   90.00
#
_symmetry.space_group_name_H-M   'P 1'
#
loop_
_entity.id
_entity.type
_entity.pdbx_description
1 polymer ?
#
loop_
_entity_poly.entity_id
_entity_poly.type
_entity_poly.pdbx_seq_one_letter_code
_entity_poly.pdbx_strand_id
1 'polypeptide(L)'
;MKKILRILIISAVLLTTAIVFTSCKQFIDNPEEFLGYWSSEVVPTDFSIDKPTQKIGDVECIPSYWNGTYSDVTLTVKLHNPRKFSLITPTSASSAADVQKIINFPGLSPQPAYGTDYTLEQTPDKTALKLTYDSAFLKNHEWGTGNISPEITLTSTDGRKFNKKFSLNLKADTAPSLEYKGVGKSSDNKYVLIFQAKNVNNPLLPPLDHLHGDIKKLHITTEGGSSSDYTVTGINFTAKTINWTDSSKFLTGAMPLVAGDYEGDSPSFPAPTDKWLIYFKKDVAVSSSSALKTYKVRLSDRAGLVSNEVKGSTCIRKVGEIQVKENLPNQGGNGSDAAPYRINCVGDGVDLEVWCLTPAESVKVSYGIKNLETSIESSKEGTASLTNHLKTIRLPAPAGVGNMINYKVTFKADKPGFTPNAKIVYYKLKRAEVIGSSLSSPTAKWQALKDAVESASDGDVFYIEGEYTMPDGSDTMVPAANCTIRGTNNAVLNADNKGKMISVISTGLQNMTLENLTIKNGKDDEFALSASWGFEFYLKNVTVEGTKKIIESNSGDVIFENVKAHDTDSIIELGGLGHTNGNILYSYLTLQGDTDIKGTVKLIFPYIGVNYSGAIKICDKKAYTLKLDFDGYYNDAVNKQVVFLDTSVTGFSLAQAVRNITVKPNGSDKYYINNSGYLKKR
;
A
#
# COMPACT_ATOMS: atom_id res chain seq x y z
N MET A 1 19.13 12.26 124.08
CA MET A 1 18.17 13.00 123.22
C MET A 1 18.75 13.47 121.88
N LYS A 2 19.92 14.14 121.80
CA LYS A 2 20.48 14.64 120.51
C LYS A 2 20.66 13.60 119.39
N LYS A 3 21.03 12.34 119.71
CA LYS A 3 21.17 11.26 118.71
C LYS A 3 19.83 10.77 118.14
N ILE A 4 18.80 10.68 118.97
CA ILE A 4 17.44 10.26 118.57
C ILE A 4 16.78 11.32 117.69
N LEU A 5 16.95 12.61 118.03
CA LEU A 5 16.42 13.72 117.24
C LEU A 5 17.08 13.79 115.84
N ARG A 6 18.39 13.53 115.73
CA ARG A 6 19.07 13.45 114.41
C ARG A 6 18.57 12.28 113.56
N ILE A 7 18.32 11.11 114.16
CA ILE A 7 17.74 9.96 113.45
C ILE A 7 16.32 10.28 112.98
N LEU A 8 15.47 10.86 113.85
CA LEU A 8 14.10 11.26 113.48
C LEU A 8 14.06 12.31 112.36
N ILE A 9 14.97 13.28 112.35
CA ILE A 9 15.06 14.27 111.28
C ILE A 9 15.50 13.61 109.97
N ILE A 10 16.50 12.72 109.99
CA ILE A 10 16.94 12.00 108.78
C ILE A 10 15.82 11.09 108.26
N SER A 11 15.11 10.38 109.14
CA SER A 11 13.97 9.53 108.79
C SER A 11 12.79 10.34 108.24
N ALA A 12 12.47 11.49 108.83
CA ALA A 12 11.40 12.37 108.34
C ALA A 12 11.75 13.01 106.99
N VAL A 13 13.02 13.38 106.78
CA VAL A 13 13.52 13.88 105.49
C VAL A 13 13.51 12.78 104.42
N LEU A 14 13.88 11.53 104.77
CA LEU A 14 13.78 10.37 103.88
C LEU A 14 12.33 10.00 103.54
N LEU A 15 11.41 10.06 104.52
CA LEU A 15 9.99 9.78 104.28
C LEU A 15 9.35 10.87 103.40
N THR A 16 9.66 12.13 103.66
CA THR A 16 9.15 13.25 102.85
C THR A 16 9.74 13.24 101.44
N THR A 17 11.03 12.94 101.25
CA THR A 17 11.59 12.75 99.90
C THR A 17 10.96 11.53 99.20
N ALA A 18 10.78 10.40 99.87
CA ALA A 18 10.11 9.23 99.29
C ALA A 18 8.65 9.52 98.87
N ILE A 19 7.89 10.30 99.66
CA ILE A 19 6.52 10.74 99.32
C ILE A 19 6.50 11.72 98.14
N VAL A 20 7.52 12.58 98.02
CA VAL A 20 7.67 13.48 96.86
C VAL A 20 7.98 12.66 95.60
N PHE A 21 8.79 11.60 95.69
CA PHE A 21 9.04 10.70 94.56
C PHE A 21 7.80 9.86 94.18
N THR A 22 6.96 9.44 95.15
CA THR A 22 5.74 8.66 94.87
C THR A 22 4.50 9.50 94.50
N SER A 23 4.58 10.84 94.53
CA SER A 23 3.49 11.72 94.10
C SER A 23 3.71 12.33 92.72
N CYS A 24 4.92 12.22 92.16
CA CYS A 24 5.23 12.66 90.81
C CYS A 24 5.33 11.45 89.86
N LYS A 25 4.40 11.36 88.90
CA LYS A 25 4.34 10.30 87.87
C LYS A 25 5.70 9.99 87.22
N GLN A 26 6.52 11.01 86.99
CA GLN A 26 7.87 10.90 86.40
C GLN A 26 8.87 10.00 87.16
N PHE A 27 8.61 9.70 88.44
CA PHE A 27 9.47 8.86 89.28
C PHE A 27 8.83 7.51 89.65
N ILE A 28 7.64 7.22 89.11
CA ILE A 28 6.87 5.98 89.32
C ILE A 28 6.68 5.23 88.00
N ASP A 29 6.44 5.97 86.91
CA ASP A 29 6.31 5.41 85.57
C ASP A 29 7.67 4.83 85.10
N ASN A 30 7.64 3.85 84.21
CA ASN A 30 8.87 3.32 83.61
C ASN A 30 9.66 4.48 82.99
N PRO A 31 10.90 4.77 83.44
CA PRO A 31 11.65 5.94 83.00
C PRO A 31 11.87 5.93 81.48
N GLU A 32 12.00 4.76 80.86
CA GLU A 32 12.11 4.62 79.41
C GLU A 32 10.79 4.94 78.68
N GLU A 33 9.64 4.60 79.29
CA GLU A 33 8.32 4.94 78.74
C GLU A 33 8.01 6.43 78.90
N PHE A 34 8.28 7.01 80.07
CA PHE A 34 8.09 8.42 80.34
C PHE A 34 9.00 9.29 79.47
N LEU A 35 10.32 9.03 79.47
CA LEU A 35 11.27 9.76 78.62
C LEU A 35 10.99 9.49 77.14
N GLY A 36 10.60 8.27 76.77
CA GLY A 36 10.22 7.90 75.40
C GLY A 36 8.91 8.53 74.92
N TYR A 37 8.02 8.94 75.82
CA TYR A 37 6.83 9.73 75.49
C TYR A 37 7.18 11.21 75.28
N TRP A 38 8.03 11.77 76.13
CA TRP A 38 8.41 13.19 76.06
C TRP A 38 9.42 13.50 74.95
N SER A 39 10.26 12.53 74.57
CA SER A 39 11.21 12.64 73.44
C SER A 39 10.64 12.25 72.09
N SER A 40 9.43 11.69 72.04
CA SER A 40 8.80 11.28 70.78
C SER A 40 8.34 12.48 69.96
N GLU A 41 8.65 12.47 68.66
CA GLU A 41 8.12 13.41 67.68
C GLU A 41 7.02 12.78 66.84
N VAL A 42 6.11 13.61 66.32
CA VAL A 42 5.24 13.26 65.20
C VAL A 42 5.79 13.92 63.96
N VAL A 43 6.06 13.11 62.93
CA VAL A 43 6.71 13.57 61.70
C VAL A 43 5.90 13.11 60.48
N PRO A 44 5.58 13.99 59.53
CA PRO A 44 5.06 13.57 58.23
C PRO A 44 6.13 12.78 57.47
N THR A 45 5.80 11.58 57.01
CA THR A 45 6.76 10.70 56.33
C THR A 45 6.53 10.59 54.83
N ASP A 46 5.27 10.68 54.40
CA ASP A 46 4.84 10.46 53.03
C ASP A 46 3.41 11.00 52.83
N PHE A 47 2.93 11.04 51.59
CA PHE A 47 1.55 11.39 51.29
C PHE A 47 0.97 10.58 50.13
N SER A 48 -0.35 10.61 50.00
CA SER A 48 -1.05 10.03 48.85
C SER A 48 -2.31 10.84 48.55
N ILE A 49 -2.67 10.93 47.28
CA ILE A 49 -3.88 11.61 46.80
C ILE A 49 -4.80 10.54 46.20
N ASP A 50 -6.08 10.62 46.51
CA ASP A 50 -7.08 9.61 46.12
C ASP A 50 -7.48 9.67 44.63
N LYS A 51 -7.11 10.73 43.93
CA LYS A 51 -7.34 10.93 42.49
C LYS A 51 -6.03 10.98 41.69
N PRO A 52 -6.02 10.58 40.41
CA PRO A 52 -4.83 10.69 39.57
C PRO A 52 -4.40 12.14 39.38
N THR A 53 -3.10 12.38 39.55
CA THR A 53 -2.48 13.70 39.47
C THR A 53 -1.43 13.75 38.37
N GLN A 54 -1.05 14.96 37.97
CA GLN A 54 0.11 15.16 37.10
C GLN A 54 1.05 16.17 37.75
N LYS A 55 2.35 15.96 37.56
CA LYS A 55 3.37 16.82 38.12
C LYS A 55 3.93 17.74 37.04
N ILE A 56 3.87 19.05 37.27
CA ILE A 56 4.51 20.07 36.44
C ILE A 56 5.64 20.69 37.25
N GLY A 57 6.88 20.31 36.93
CA GLY A 57 8.04 20.67 37.75
C GLY A 57 7.95 20.06 39.15
N ASP A 58 7.89 20.90 40.18
CA ASP A 58 7.72 20.50 41.58
C ASP A 58 6.29 20.69 42.12
N VAL A 59 5.33 20.99 41.26
CA VAL A 59 3.93 21.21 41.63
C VAL A 59 3.10 19.99 41.23
N GLU A 60 2.35 19.47 42.19
CA GLU A 60 1.36 18.42 41.96
C GLU A 60 0.03 19.08 41.57
N CYS A 61 -0.52 18.71 40.42
CA CYS A 61 -1.81 19.21 39.96
C CYS A 61 -2.90 18.17 40.23
N ILE A 62 -3.91 18.57 41.02
CA ILE A 62 -5.06 17.75 41.37
C ILE A 62 -6.28 18.14 40.51
N PRO A 63 -7.10 17.18 40.06
CA PRO A 63 -8.26 17.49 39.24
C PRO A 63 -9.47 17.91 40.10
N SER A 64 -10.24 18.93 39.69
CA SER A 64 -11.59 19.14 40.24
C SER A 64 -12.63 18.22 39.60
N TYR A 65 -12.38 17.74 38.38
CA TYR A 65 -13.29 16.91 37.62
C TYR A 65 -12.68 15.55 37.29
N TRP A 66 -13.33 14.48 37.74
CA TRP A 66 -12.86 13.13 37.55
C TRP A 66 -14.03 12.18 37.30
N ASN A 67 -13.85 11.25 36.35
CA ASN A 67 -14.83 10.20 36.03
C ASN A 67 -16.27 10.73 35.77
N GLY A 68 -16.38 11.85 35.04
CA GLY A 68 -17.68 12.39 34.62
C GLY A 68 -18.37 13.31 35.65
N THR A 69 -17.74 13.58 36.80
CA THR A 69 -18.30 14.47 37.82
C THR A 69 -17.24 15.34 38.47
N TYR A 70 -17.68 16.47 39.02
CA TYR A 70 -16.88 17.20 40.00
C TYR A 70 -16.87 16.41 41.30
N SER A 71 -15.70 16.33 41.95
CA SER A 71 -15.55 15.54 43.16
C SER A 71 -14.46 16.08 44.05
N ASP A 72 -14.63 15.91 45.35
CA ASP A 72 -13.64 16.25 46.36
C ASP A 72 -12.34 15.46 46.13
N VAL A 73 -11.22 16.01 46.62
CA VAL A 73 -9.91 15.37 46.56
C VAL A 73 -9.34 15.27 47.95
N THR A 74 -8.95 14.05 48.36
CA THR A 74 -8.40 13.76 49.67
C THR A 74 -6.89 13.53 49.59
N LEU A 75 -6.14 14.43 50.22
CA LEU A 75 -4.72 14.27 50.52
C LEU A 75 -4.56 13.56 51.88
N THR A 76 -4.01 12.35 51.86
CA THR A 76 -3.66 11.61 53.08
C THR A 76 -2.18 11.79 53.36
N VAL A 77 -1.86 12.47 54.46
CA VAL A 77 -0.50 12.66 54.97
C VAL A 77 -0.20 11.55 55.97
N LYS A 78 0.76 10.67 55.65
CA LYS A 78 1.20 9.60 56.55
C LYS A 78 2.11 10.19 57.63
N LEU A 79 1.90 9.76 58.87
CA LEU A 79 2.62 10.22 60.04
C LEU A 79 3.41 9.07 60.67
N HIS A 80 4.66 9.33 61.02
CA HIS A 80 5.35 8.57 62.05
C HIS A 80 4.90 9.09 63.41
N ASN A 81 4.02 8.35 64.08
CA ASN A 81 3.45 8.70 65.38
C ASN A 81 3.56 7.52 66.36
N PRO A 82 4.78 7.18 66.83
CA PRO A 82 5.03 5.94 67.58
C PRO A 82 4.33 5.90 68.95
N ARG A 83 3.94 7.05 69.50
CA ARG A 83 3.21 7.17 70.77
C ARG A 83 1.72 7.51 70.59
N LYS A 84 1.19 7.45 69.36
CA LYS A 84 -0.25 7.65 69.07
C LYS A 84 -0.80 8.96 69.66
N PHE A 85 -0.07 10.06 69.50
CA PHE A 85 -0.51 11.39 69.89
C PHE A 85 -1.79 11.77 69.15
N SER A 86 -2.78 12.26 69.90
CA SER A 86 -3.91 12.97 69.32
C SER A 86 -3.44 14.37 68.92
N LEU A 87 -3.68 14.76 67.68
CA LEU A 87 -3.31 16.07 67.16
C LEU A 87 -4.50 17.02 67.24
N ILE A 88 -4.21 18.30 67.50
CA ILE A 88 -5.18 19.38 67.39
C ILE A 88 -5.51 19.54 65.91
N THR A 89 -6.77 19.33 65.56
CA THR A 89 -7.35 19.59 64.24
C THR A 89 -8.43 20.66 64.39
N PRO A 90 -8.74 21.43 63.33
CA PRO A 90 -9.83 22.39 63.38
C PRO A 90 -11.16 21.70 63.70
N THR A 91 -12.07 22.43 64.34
CA THR A 91 -13.45 21.99 64.59
C THR A 91 -14.41 23.09 64.17
N SER A 92 -15.71 22.80 64.08
CA SER A 92 -16.73 23.81 63.76
C SER A 92 -16.80 24.97 64.74
N ALA A 93 -16.24 24.83 65.95
CA ALA A 93 -16.15 25.88 66.96
C ALA A 93 -14.83 26.68 66.92
N SER A 94 -13.87 26.28 66.09
CA SER A 94 -12.55 26.94 66.01
C SER A 94 -12.66 28.32 65.35
N SER A 95 -12.01 29.33 65.93
CA SER A 95 -11.89 30.65 65.29
C SER A 95 -10.99 30.60 64.07
N ALA A 96 -11.19 31.48 63.08
CA ALA A 96 -10.34 31.52 61.88
C ALA A 96 -8.84 31.71 62.20
N ALA A 97 -8.52 32.46 63.27
CA ALA A 97 -7.15 32.66 63.72
C ALA A 97 -6.54 31.38 64.33
N ASP A 98 -7.35 30.55 64.99
CA ASP A 98 -6.89 29.27 65.53
C ASP A 98 -6.73 28.21 64.45
N VAL A 99 -7.63 28.19 63.45
CA VAL A 99 -7.48 27.34 62.27
C VAL A 99 -6.16 27.63 61.55
N GLN A 100 -5.82 28.91 61.35
CA GLN A 100 -4.58 29.34 60.70
C GLN A 100 -3.30 28.95 61.45
N LYS A 101 -3.38 28.70 62.77
CA LYS A 101 -2.23 28.15 63.54
C LYS A 101 -2.01 26.67 63.25
N ILE A 102 -3.06 25.95 62.82
CA ILE A 102 -3.03 24.51 62.55
C ILE A 102 -2.67 24.26 61.08
N ILE A 103 -3.38 24.91 60.16
CA ILE A 103 -3.18 24.80 58.72
C ILE A 103 -3.30 26.19 58.08
N ASN A 104 -2.35 26.53 57.24
CA ASN A 104 -2.39 27.75 56.44
C ASN A 104 -2.21 27.42 54.95
N PHE A 105 -2.61 28.36 54.10
CA PHE A 105 -2.45 28.29 52.65
C PHE A 105 -1.68 29.52 52.19
N PRO A 106 -0.33 29.50 52.22
CA PRO A 106 0.50 30.70 52.03
C PRO A 106 0.29 31.37 50.67
N GLY A 107 -0.18 30.62 49.69
CA GLY A 107 -0.44 31.07 48.32
C GLY A 107 -1.79 31.75 48.09
N LEU A 108 -2.65 31.87 49.11
CA LEU A 108 -4.02 32.39 48.98
C LEU A 108 -4.30 33.54 49.94
N SER A 109 -4.97 34.57 49.45
CA SER A 109 -5.56 35.63 50.25
C SER A 109 -6.86 36.09 49.58
N PRO A 110 -8.04 35.91 50.22
CA PRO A 110 -8.26 35.40 51.57
C PRO A 110 -7.89 33.92 51.77
N GLN A 111 -7.77 33.49 53.03
CA GLN A 111 -7.54 32.08 53.38
C GLN A 111 -8.80 31.23 53.13
N PRO A 112 -8.67 29.97 52.68
CA PRO A 112 -9.80 29.04 52.56
C PRO A 112 -10.52 28.82 53.89
N ALA A 113 -11.84 28.65 53.83
CA ALA A 113 -12.72 28.44 54.97
C ALA A 113 -12.81 26.95 55.34
N TYR A 114 -12.38 26.61 56.56
CA TYR A 114 -12.55 25.26 57.10
C TYR A 114 -14.04 24.86 57.19
N GLY A 115 -14.36 23.65 56.77
CA GLY A 115 -15.72 23.10 56.73
C GLY A 115 -16.54 23.52 55.51
N THR A 116 -16.02 24.42 54.66
CA THR A 116 -16.63 24.81 53.38
C THR A 116 -15.70 24.50 52.21
N ASP A 117 -14.46 24.97 52.27
CA ASP A 117 -13.47 24.77 51.20
C ASP A 117 -12.63 23.52 51.40
N TYR A 118 -12.42 23.13 52.66
CA TYR A 118 -11.69 21.92 53.02
C TYR A 118 -12.04 21.41 54.42
N THR A 119 -11.74 20.14 54.68
CA THR A 119 -11.72 19.55 56.02
C THR A 119 -10.35 18.96 56.33
N LEU A 120 -9.99 18.87 57.62
CA LEU A 120 -8.72 18.29 58.08
C LEU A 120 -9.00 17.45 59.32
N GLU A 121 -8.76 16.14 59.21
CA GLU A 121 -9.05 15.18 60.27
C GLU A 121 -7.85 14.27 60.53
N GLN A 122 -7.65 13.84 61.78
CA GLN A 122 -6.71 12.77 62.10
C GLN A 122 -7.42 11.42 62.02
N THR A 123 -6.78 10.43 61.41
CA THR A 123 -7.35 9.08 61.33
C THR A 123 -7.51 8.46 62.73
N PRO A 124 -8.50 7.57 62.95
CA PRO A 124 -8.76 6.97 64.27
C PRO A 124 -7.56 6.20 64.86
N ASP A 125 -6.73 5.59 64.01
CA ASP A 125 -5.51 4.89 64.38
C ASP A 125 -4.32 5.84 64.65
N LYS A 126 -4.51 7.14 64.36
CA LYS A 126 -3.57 8.26 64.55
C LYS A 126 -2.30 8.17 63.71
N THR A 127 -2.34 7.40 62.63
CA THR A 127 -1.21 7.20 61.72
C THR A 127 -1.22 8.15 60.52
N ALA A 128 -2.29 8.92 60.31
CA ALA A 128 -2.38 9.87 59.21
C ALA A 128 -3.25 11.10 59.50
N LEU A 129 -3.08 12.14 58.69
CA LEU A 129 -4.03 13.24 58.53
C LEU A 129 -4.71 13.13 57.17
N LYS A 130 -6.01 13.39 57.09
CA LYS A 130 -6.77 13.51 55.86
C LYS A 130 -7.18 14.96 55.66
N LEU A 131 -6.61 15.60 54.64
CA LEU A 131 -7.01 16.91 54.15
C LEU A 131 -7.88 16.70 52.92
N THR A 132 -9.17 17.01 53.02
CA THR A 132 -10.10 16.88 51.90
C THR A 132 -10.46 18.25 51.39
N TYR A 133 -10.16 18.52 50.12
CA TYR A 133 -10.60 19.73 49.42
C TYR A 133 -11.98 19.52 48.84
N ASP A 134 -12.89 20.46 49.08
CA ASP A 134 -14.23 20.46 48.52
C ASP A 134 -14.18 20.71 47.01
N SER A 135 -15.03 20.01 46.27
CA SER A 135 -15.10 20.13 44.81
C SER A 135 -15.39 21.56 44.33
N ALA A 136 -16.21 22.34 45.03
CA ALA A 136 -16.48 23.73 44.67
C ALA A 136 -15.24 24.63 44.86
N PHE A 137 -14.46 24.40 45.91
CA PHE A 137 -13.18 25.08 46.11
C PHE A 137 -12.19 24.76 44.99
N LEU A 138 -12.05 23.48 44.62
CA LEU A 138 -11.18 23.08 43.52
C LEU A 138 -11.60 23.71 42.18
N LYS A 139 -12.90 23.77 41.90
CA LYS A 139 -13.44 24.43 40.70
C LYS A 139 -13.07 25.91 40.61
N ASN A 140 -13.01 26.60 41.74
CA ASN A 140 -12.66 28.03 41.79
C ASN A 140 -11.17 28.29 41.53
N HIS A 141 -10.33 27.26 41.64
CA HIS A 141 -8.89 27.35 41.47
C HIS A 141 -8.37 26.60 40.24
N GLU A 142 -9.28 26.17 39.35
CA GLU A 142 -8.95 25.53 38.07
C GLU A 142 -8.03 26.37 37.18
N TRP A 143 -7.45 25.73 36.16
CA TRP A 143 -6.36 26.24 35.32
C TRP A 143 -5.11 26.62 36.12
N GLY A 144 -4.96 26.07 37.34
CA GLY A 144 -3.85 26.35 38.24
C GLY A 144 -3.73 27.83 38.64
N THR A 145 -4.85 28.54 38.66
CA THR A 145 -4.94 30.00 38.92
C THR A 145 -4.63 30.37 40.37
N GLY A 146 -4.83 29.44 41.31
CA GLY A 146 -4.48 29.59 42.72
C GLY A 146 -3.41 28.60 43.18
N ASN A 147 -2.55 29.04 44.10
CA ASN A 147 -1.63 28.14 44.81
C ASN A 147 -2.33 27.60 46.07
N ILE A 148 -2.97 26.44 45.95
CA ILE A 148 -3.74 25.78 47.02
C ILE A 148 -2.84 24.96 47.97
N SER A 149 -1.53 25.18 47.97
CA SER A 149 -0.58 24.45 48.80
C SER A 149 -0.87 24.61 50.29
N PRO A 150 -1.06 23.52 51.05
CA PRO A 150 -1.22 23.58 52.49
C PRO A 150 0.15 23.59 53.17
N GLU A 151 0.26 24.30 54.30
CA GLU A 151 1.28 24.04 55.31
C GLU A 151 0.57 23.71 56.64
N ILE A 152 0.84 22.51 57.17
CA ILE A 152 0.20 21.97 58.38
C ILE A 152 1.23 21.91 59.51
N THR A 153 0.89 22.54 60.62
CA THR A 153 1.65 22.49 61.87
C THR A 153 1.08 21.41 62.79
N LEU A 154 1.90 20.42 63.14
CA LEU A 154 1.50 19.33 64.02
C LEU A 154 1.63 19.75 65.48
N THR A 155 0.51 19.85 66.19
CA THR A 155 0.45 20.14 67.63
C THR A 155 -0.37 19.06 68.32
N SER A 156 0.15 18.44 69.36
CA SER A 156 -0.56 17.46 70.18
C SER A 156 -1.59 18.14 71.10
N THR A 157 -2.65 17.42 71.47
CA THR A 157 -3.71 17.93 72.37
C THR A 157 -3.23 18.27 73.79
N ASP A 158 -2.03 17.81 74.16
CA ASP A 158 -1.34 18.20 75.40
C ASP A 158 -0.56 19.52 75.28
N GLY A 159 -0.66 20.21 74.14
CA GLY A 159 -0.05 21.52 73.87
C GLY A 159 1.35 21.46 73.25
N ARG A 160 1.93 20.27 73.04
CA ARG A 160 3.26 20.16 72.40
C ARG A 160 3.19 20.42 70.91
N LYS A 161 4.00 21.36 70.44
CA LYS A 161 4.25 21.60 69.02
C LYS A 161 5.44 20.77 68.55
N PHE A 162 5.26 20.01 67.47
CA PHE A 162 6.34 19.23 66.87
C PHE A 162 7.15 20.06 65.87
N ASN A 163 8.43 19.71 65.70
CA ASN A 163 9.38 20.48 64.90
C ASN A 163 9.12 20.41 63.40
N LYS A 164 8.60 19.28 62.91
CA LYS A 164 8.35 19.04 61.49
C LYS A 164 6.92 19.44 61.12
N LYS A 165 6.82 20.29 60.11
CA LYS A 165 5.56 20.62 59.42
C LYS A 165 5.39 19.74 58.19
N PHE A 166 4.15 19.64 57.71
CA PHE A 166 3.87 19.12 56.38
C PHE A 166 3.63 20.29 55.41
N SER A 167 4.21 20.23 54.22
CA SER A 167 3.94 21.17 53.14
C SER A 167 3.98 20.44 51.80
N LEU A 168 3.08 20.77 50.88
CA LEU A 168 3.06 20.20 49.54
C LEU A 168 2.68 21.26 48.51
N ASN A 169 3.45 21.36 47.43
CA ASN A 169 3.15 22.25 46.32
C ASN A 169 1.97 21.70 45.51
N LEU A 170 0.80 22.32 45.62
CA LEU A 170 -0.45 21.89 44.99
C LEU A 170 -1.11 23.01 44.17
N LYS A 171 -1.69 22.60 43.05
CA LYS A 171 -2.61 23.40 42.23
C LYS A 171 -3.84 22.58 41.86
N ALA A 172 -4.99 23.23 41.73
CA ALA A 172 -6.16 22.61 41.10
C ALA A 172 -6.06 22.84 39.58
N ASP A 173 -5.91 21.77 38.82
CA ASP A 173 -5.85 21.84 37.36
C ASP A 173 -6.25 20.49 36.75
N THR A 174 -7.41 20.45 36.11
CA THR A 174 -7.91 19.23 35.47
C THR A 174 -7.29 19.09 34.08
N ALA A 175 -6.47 18.06 33.90
CA ALA A 175 -5.90 17.74 32.59
C ALA A 175 -6.99 17.48 31.52
N PRO A 176 -6.77 17.86 30.25
CA PRO A 176 -7.71 17.60 29.18
C PRO A 176 -7.88 16.09 28.93
N SER A 177 -8.97 15.70 28.25
CA SER A 177 -9.21 14.30 27.87
C SER A 177 -9.53 14.19 26.38
N LEU A 178 -9.04 13.11 25.76
CA LEU A 178 -9.15 12.88 24.32
C LEU A 178 -9.68 11.48 24.02
N GLU A 179 -10.47 11.36 22.96
CA GLU A 179 -11.01 10.09 22.44
C GLU A 179 -10.79 10.00 20.93
N TYR A 180 -10.53 8.80 20.39
CA TYR A 180 -10.49 8.56 18.94
C TYR A 180 -11.90 8.25 18.43
N LYS A 181 -12.38 9.03 17.46
CA LYS A 181 -13.73 8.86 16.88
C LYS A 181 -13.73 8.16 15.54
N GLY A 182 -12.56 8.01 14.92
CA GLY A 182 -12.42 7.26 13.68
C GLY A 182 -11.64 7.99 12.59
N VAL A 183 -11.84 7.54 11.36
CA VAL A 183 -11.09 8.04 10.18
C VAL A 183 -12.05 8.29 9.03
N GLY A 184 -11.83 9.41 8.35
CA GLY A 184 -12.55 9.83 7.16
C GLY A 184 -11.62 10.22 6.04
N LYS A 185 -12.18 10.90 5.04
CA LYS A 185 -11.44 11.52 3.95
C LYS A 185 -11.82 12.98 3.71
N SER A 186 -10.88 13.74 3.18
CA SER A 186 -11.07 15.09 2.68
C SER A 186 -11.58 15.09 1.23
N SER A 187 -12.00 16.26 0.74
CA SER A 187 -12.43 16.45 -0.65
C SER A 187 -11.33 16.18 -1.68
N ASP A 188 -10.06 16.37 -1.32
CA ASP A 188 -8.88 16.00 -2.13
C ASP A 188 -8.41 14.55 -1.90
N ASN A 189 -9.30 13.70 -1.38
CA ASN A 189 -9.11 12.26 -1.19
C ASN A 189 -7.88 11.90 -0.33
N LYS A 190 -7.65 12.63 0.77
CA LYS A 190 -6.62 12.31 1.76
C LYS A 190 -7.25 11.87 3.08
N TYR A 191 -6.56 11.00 3.83
CA TYR A 191 -7.06 10.54 5.13
C TYR A 191 -7.18 11.68 6.13
N VAL A 192 -8.23 11.65 6.93
CA VAL A 192 -8.49 12.58 8.03
C VAL A 192 -8.72 11.78 9.30
N LEU A 193 -7.85 11.93 10.30
CA LEU A 193 -8.02 11.32 11.61
C LEU A 193 -8.92 12.20 12.46
N ILE A 194 -9.87 11.60 13.16
CA ILE A 194 -10.90 12.31 13.90
C ILE A 194 -10.79 11.98 15.38
N PHE A 195 -10.56 13.01 16.19
CA PHE A 195 -10.50 12.92 17.63
C PHE A 195 -11.59 13.79 18.27
N GLN A 196 -11.93 13.51 19.51
CA GLN A 196 -12.86 14.32 20.31
C GLN A 196 -12.17 14.78 21.59
N ALA A 197 -12.15 16.09 21.82
CA ALA A 197 -11.83 16.64 23.13
C ALA A 197 -13.07 16.50 24.04
N LYS A 198 -12.90 15.92 25.24
CA LYS A 198 -14.01 15.70 26.19
C LYS A 198 -14.09 16.84 27.19
N ASN A 199 -15.29 17.04 27.75
CA ASN A 199 -15.54 17.93 28.89
C ASN A 199 -15.16 19.40 28.71
N VAL A 200 -14.92 19.83 27.47
CA VAL A 200 -14.38 21.18 27.16
C VAL A 200 -15.25 22.30 27.72
N ASN A 201 -16.58 22.16 27.58
CA ASN A 201 -17.56 23.15 28.00
C ASN A 201 -18.24 22.83 29.33
N ASN A 202 -17.65 21.97 30.16
CA ASN A 202 -18.16 21.77 31.51
C ASN A 202 -18.06 23.10 32.29
N PRO A 203 -19.11 23.51 33.00
CA PRO A 203 -19.20 24.87 33.53
C PRO A 203 -18.29 25.10 34.75
N LEU A 204 -17.53 26.19 34.69
CA LEU A 204 -16.81 26.79 35.81
C LEU A 204 -17.44 28.13 36.19
N LEU A 205 -17.04 28.68 37.34
CA LEU A 205 -17.42 30.03 37.75
C LEU A 205 -16.58 31.09 36.99
N PRO A 206 -17.10 32.31 36.82
CA PRO A 206 -16.31 33.42 36.28
C PRO A 206 -15.03 33.65 37.09
N PRO A 207 -13.92 34.04 36.46
CA PRO A 207 -13.80 34.46 35.06
C PRO A 207 -13.48 33.31 34.06
N LEU A 208 -13.43 32.05 34.49
CA LEU A 208 -12.98 30.94 33.65
C LEU A 208 -14.09 30.39 32.72
N ASP A 209 -15.32 30.33 33.23
CA ASP A 209 -16.57 29.87 32.59
C ASP A 209 -16.59 28.40 32.11
N HIS A 210 -15.47 27.83 31.67
CA HIS A 210 -15.36 26.50 31.08
C HIS A 210 -14.13 25.71 31.55
N LEU A 211 -14.29 24.41 31.79
CA LEU A 211 -13.26 23.55 32.37
C LEU A 211 -11.96 23.52 31.56
N HIS A 212 -12.05 23.39 30.23
CA HIS A 212 -10.85 23.33 29.38
C HIS A 212 -10.84 24.47 28.35
N GLY A 213 -11.05 25.70 28.81
CA GLY A 213 -10.85 26.91 27.99
C GLY A 213 -9.38 27.28 27.74
N ASP A 214 -8.47 26.56 28.38
CA ASP A 214 -7.03 26.76 28.37
C ASP A 214 -6.24 25.72 27.56
N ILE A 215 -6.93 24.83 26.82
CA ILE A 215 -6.29 23.90 25.87
C ILE A 215 -5.37 24.68 24.93
N LYS A 216 -4.09 24.28 24.85
CA LYS A 216 -3.05 25.03 24.16
C LYS A 216 -2.40 24.30 23.00
N LYS A 217 -2.17 22.99 23.11
CA LYS A 217 -1.49 22.22 22.05
C LYS A 217 -2.13 20.87 21.79
N LEU A 218 -1.93 20.41 20.55
CA LEU A 218 -2.12 19.02 20.14
C LEU A 218 -0.77 18.44 19.75
N HIS A 219 -0.40 17.34 20.40
CA HIS A 219 0.82 16.59 20.16
C HIS A 219 0.49 15.37 19.31
N ILE A 220 1.19 15.19 18.19
CA ILE A 220 1.00 14.05 17.30
C ILE A 220 2.35 13.41 16.98
N THR A 221 2.49 12.14 17.34
CA THR A 221 3.67 11.33 17.03
C THR A 221 3.31 10.24 16.04
N THR A 222 4.01 10.18 14.90
CA THR A 222 3.86 9.10 13.93
C THR A 222 4.62 7.86 14.40
N GLU A 223 4.12 6.68 14.02
CA GLU A 223 4.91 5.46 14.09
C GLU A 223 6.26 5.66 13.36
N GLY A 224 7.39 5.38 14.02
CA GLY A 224 8.74 5.74 13.56
C GLY A 224 9.34 7.01 14.18
N GLY A 225 8.60 7.74 15.04
CA GLY A 225 9.16 8.70 16.00
C GLY A 225 9.13 10.17 15.63
N SER A 226 8.58 10.56 14.48
CA SER A 226 8.41 11.98 14.15
C SER A 226 7.27 12.58 14.97
N SER A 227 7.59 13.56 15.83
CA SER A 227 6.62 14.29 16.66
C SER A 227 6.35 15.68 16.07
N SER A 228 5.11 16.13 16.14
CA SER A 228 4.69 17.47 15.72
C SER A 228 3.69 18.05 16.72
N ASP A 229 3.91 19.32 17.07
CA ASP A 229 3.05 20.09 17.96
C ASP A 229 2.26 21.13 17.16
N TYR A 230 0.95 21.18 17.38
CA TYR A 230 0.07 22.16 16.77
C TYR A 230 -0.53 23.06 17.84
N THR A 231 -0.45 24.38 17.63
CA THR A 231 -0.87 25.37 18.63
C THR A 231 -2.30 25.83 18.38
N VAL A 232 -3.09 25.89 19.46
CA VAL A 232 -4.44 26.45 19.49
C VAL A 232 -4.38 27.98 19.46
N THR A 233 -5.17 28.59 18.57
CA THR A 233 -5.33 30.05 18.44
C THR A 233 -6.56 30.57 19.19
N GLY A 234 -7.57 29.73 19.40
CA GLY A 234 -8.75 30.07 20.18
C GLY A 234 -9.76 28.92 20.24
N ILE A 235 -10.69 29.01 21.18
CA ILE A 235 -11.77 28.02 21.37
C ILE A 235 -13.10 28.74 21.18
N ASN A 236 -13.95 28.21 20.29
CA ASN A 236 -15.28 28.76 20.04
C ASN A 236 -16.33 27.87 20.69
N PHE A 237 -16.84 28.30 21.85
CA PHE A 237 -17.83 27.55 22.62
C PHE A 237 -19.22 27.49 22.01
N THR A 238 -19.60 28.51 21.24
CA THR A 238 -20.88 28.52 20.49
C THR A 238 -20.86 27.49 19.37
N ALA A 239 -19.80 27.50 18.56
CA ALA A 239 -19.61 26.54 17.47
C ALA A 239 -19.12 25.16 17.94
N LYS A 240 -18.66 25.06 19.19
CA LYS A 240 -18.05 23.86 19.80
C LYS A 240 -16.84 23.34 19.01
N THR A 241 -15.94 24.27 18.65
CA THR A 241 -14.74 24.02 17.83
C THR A 241 -13.48 24.59 18.46
N ILE A 242 -12.33 24.02 18.08
CA ILE A 242 -10.99 24.48 18.46
C ILE A 242 -10.30 24.98 17.20
N ASN A 243 -9.75 26.20 17.25
CA ASN A 243 -9.06 26.84 16.15
C ASN A 243 -7.55 26.62 16.26
N TRP A 244 -6.89 26.43 15.12
CA TRP A 244 -5.48 26.04 15.04
C TRP A 244 -4.67 27.04 14.23
N THR A 245 -3.37 27.13 14.54
CA THR A 245 -2.40 27.93 13.78
C THR A 245 -2.21 27.43 12.35
N ASP A 246 -2.17 26.11 12.15
CA ASP A 246 -2.02 25.48 10.83
C ASP A 246 -3.37 25.02 10.26
N SER A 247 -4.13 25.96 9.71
CA SER A 247 -5.46 25.67 9.12
C SER A 247 -5.41 24.71 7.92
N SER A 248 -4.23 24.46 7.33
CA SER A 248 -4.09 23.51 6.22
C SER A 248 -4.19 22.05 6.67
N LYS A 249 -3.82 21.78 7.93
CA LYS A 249 -3.85 20.43 8.54
C LYS A 249 -5.13 20.15 9.29
N PHE A 250 -5.90 21.16 9.68
CA PHE A 250 -7.13 21.00 10.44
C PHE A 250 -8.34 21.42 9.62
N LEU A 251 -9.25 20.47 9.41
CA LEU A 251 -10.48 20.70 8.65
C LEU A 251 -11.65 21.01 9.58
N THR A 252 -12.73 21.54 9.00
CA THR A 252 -14.02 21.72 9.69
C THR A 252 -14.86 20.45 9.70
N GLY A 253 -14.50 19.46 8.89
CA GLY A 253 -15.21 18.19 8.75
C GLY A 253 -14.44 17.17 7.91
N ALA A 254 -15.00 15.97 7.80
CA ALA A 254 -14.53 14.91 6.93
C ALA A 254 -15.73 14.16 6.33
N MET A 255 -15.50 13.47 5.22
CA MET A 255 -16.47 12.53 4.65
C MET A 255 -16.17 11.12 5.20
N PRO A 256 -17.19 10.28 5.44
CA PRO A 256 -16.95 8.88 5.77
C PRO A 256 -16.25 8.17 4.61
N LEU A 257 -15.47 7.15 4.95
CA LEU A 257 -14.90 6.24 3.96
C LEU A 257 -16.00 5.32 3.41
N VAL A 258 -15.94 5.00 2.12
CA VAL A 258 -16.93 4.14 1.46
C VAL A 258 -16.33 2.78 1.10
N ALA A 259 -17.14 1.82 0.64
CA ALA A 259 -16.65 0.55 0.15
C ALA A 259 -15.57 0.76 -0.94
N GLY A 260 -14.43 0.07 -0.81
CA GLY A 260 -13.25 0.30 -1.64
C GLY A 260 -12.25 1.31 -1.05
N ASP A 261 -12.60 2.04 0.01
CA ASP A 261 -11.68 2.93 0.75
C ASP A 261 -10.99 2.25 1.96
N TYR A 262 -11.29 0.98 2.21
CA TYR A 262 -10.70 0.19 3.30
C TYR A 262 -10.85 -1.30 2.99
N GLU A 263 -10.14 -2.14 3.75
CA GLU A 263 -10.30 -3.59 3.76
C GLU A 263 -10.82 -4.05 5.12
N GLY A 264 -11.69 -5.07 5.12
CA GLY A 264 -12.29 -5.61 6.33
C GLY A 264 -13.47 -4.78 6.83
N ASP A 265 -13.60 -4.67 8.15
CA ASP A 265 -14.73 -3.99 8.79
C ASP A 265 -14.72 -2.48 8.52
N SER A 266 -15.92 -1.90 8.46
CA SER A 266 -16.08 -0.45 8.27
C SER A 266 -15.37 0.29 9.41
N PRO A 267 -14.46 1.24 9.09
CA PRO A 267 -13.84 2.08 10.11
C PRO A 267 -14.91 2.91 10.82
N SER A 268 -14.66 3.20 12.09
CA SER A 268 -15.54 4.08 12.87
C SER A 268 -15.55 5.49 12.30
N PHE A 269 -16.66 6.21 12.54
CA PHE A 269 -16.84 7.59 12.15
C PHE A 269 -17.68 8.31 13.24
N PRO A 270 -17.44 9.60 13.53
CA PRO A 270 -18.19 10.34 14.55
C PRO A 270 -19.69 10.37 14.27
N ALA A 271 -20.49 10.33 15.34
CA ALA A 271 -21.94 10.53 15.28
C ALA A 271 -22.28 12.02 15.09
N PRO A 272 -23.43 12.37 14.49
CA PRO A 272 -23.85 13.77 14.34
C PRO A 272 -23.99 14.54 15.67
N THR A 273 -24.21 13.81 16.77
CA THR A 273 -24.31 14.37 18.12
C THR A 273 -22.95 14.69 18.73
N ASP A 274 -21.86 14.11 18.22
CA ASP A 274 -20.51 14.41 18.70
C ASP A 274 -20.19 15.90 18.48
N LYS A 275 -19.50 16.49 19.46
CA LYS A 275 -19.02 17.88 19.47
C LYS A 275 -17.55 17.91 19.86
N TRP A 276 -16.89 19.06 19.71
CA TRP A 276 -15.47 19.23 20.04
C TRP A 276 -14.55 18.29 19.24
N LEU A 277 -14.93 18.07 17.97
CA LEU A 277 -14.20 17.20 17.05
C LEU A 277 -12.98 17.93 16.47
N ILE A 278 -11.88 17.19 16.35
CA ILE A 278 -10.62 17.62 15.78
C ILE A 278 -10.39 16.78 14.53
N TYR A 279 -10.51 17.40 13.35
CA TYR A 279 -10.32 16.75 12.06
C TYR A 279 -8.90 17.01 11.55
N PHE A 280 -8.00 16.07 11.77
CA PHE A 280 -6.59 16.19 11.41
C PHE A 280 -6.30 15.53 10.05
N LYS A 281 -6.09 16.36 9.02
CA LYS A 281 -5.77 15.94 7.66
C LYS A 281 -4.34 15.45 7.55
N LYS A 282 -4.18 14.24 7.01
CA LYS A 282 -2.88 13.63 6.70
C LYS A 282 -2.50 13.91 5.26
N ASP A 283 -1.19 13.96 5.01
CA ASP A 283 -0.66 14.00 3.65
C ASP A 283 -0.50 12.57 3.09
N VAL A 284 -1.58 11.80 3.17
CA VAL A 284 -1.64 10.40 2.72
C VAL A 284 -2.95 10.24 1.96
N ALA A 285 -2.86 9.91 0.68
CA ALA A 285 -4.02 9.69 -0.16
C ALA A 285 -4.82 8.46 0.31
N VAL A 286 -6.12 8.49 0.12
CA VAL A 286 -7.01 7.32 0.27
C VAL A 286 -6.92 6.54 -1.04
N SER A 287 -6.03 5.54 -1.06
CA SER A 287 -5.78 4.71 -2.23
C SER A 287 -5.58 3.26 -1.80
N SER A 288 -5.74 2.31 -2.73
CA SER A 288 -5.40 0.90 -2.54
C SER A 288 -3.92 0.66 -2.20
N SER A 289 -3.10 1.70 -2.35
CA SER A 289 -1.64 1.66 -2.23
C SER A 289 -1.13 2.24 -0.92
N SER A 290 -2.02 2.74 -0.08
CA SER A 290 -1.64 3.44 1.15
C SER A 290 -1.48 2.45 2.30
N ALA A 291 -0.25 2.29 2.78
CA ALA A 291 0.03 1.48 3.96
C ALA A 291 -0.68 2.05 5.20
N LEU A 292 -1.08 1.15 6.10
CA LEU A 292 -1.55 1.52 7.44
C LEU A 292 -0.48 2.35 8.15
N LYS A 293 -0.88 3.52 8.64
CA LYS A 293 -0.07 4.38 9.51
C LYS A 293 -0.80 4.66 10.81
N THR A 294 -0.12 4.44 11.92
CA THR A 294 -0.60 4.70 13.27
C THR A 294 0.00 5.98 13.86
N TYR A 295 -0.77 6.68 14.67
CA TYR A 295 -0.43 7.95 15.30
C TYR A 295 -0.80 7.91 16.77
N LYS A 296 0.09 8.43 17.63
CA LYS A 296 -0.17 8.70 19.04
C LYS A 296 -0.50 10.17 19.20
N VAL A 297 -1.58 10.49 19.90
CA VAL A 297 -2.11 11.84 20.01
C VAL A 297 -2.43 12.19 21.46
N ARG A 298 -2.06 13.41 21.87
CA ARG A 298 -2.37 14.01 23.19
C ARG A 298 -2.76 15.47 23.02
N LEU A 299 -3.65 15.96 23.87
CA LEU A 299 -3.85 17.39 24.09
C LEU A 299 -3.05 17.84 25.29
N SER A 300 -2.64 19.10 25.31
CA SER A 300 -2.19 19.77 26.52
C SER A 300 -2.83 21.14 26.70
N ASP A 301 -2.98 21.53 27.96
CA ASP A 301 -3.41 22.86 28.36
C ASP A 301 -2.24 23.86 28.43
N ARG A 302 -2.52 25.05 28.96
CA ARG A 302 -1.55 26.14 29.08
C ARG A 302 -0.46 25.85 30.11
N ALA A 303 -0.79 25.11 31.16
CA ALA A 303 0.16 24.72 32.21
C ALA A 303 1.05 23.54 31.75
N GLY A 304 0.61 22.80 30.73
CA GLY A 304 1.31 21.68 30.13
C GLY A 304 0.86 20.32 30.66
N LEU A 305 -0.28 20.23 31.38
CA LEU A 305 -0.83 18.91 31.69
C LEU A 305 -1.33 18.28 30.39
N VAL A 306 -1.14 16.98 30.28
CA VAL A 306 -1.42 16.23 29.05
C VAL A 306 -2.60 15.29 29.23
N SER A 307 -3.38 15.12 28.18
CA SER A 307 -4.42 14.11 28.15
C SER A 307 -3.87 12.68 28.21
N ASN A 308 -4.79 11.73 28.34
CA ASN A 308 -4.53 10.35 27.96
C ASN A 308 -3.97 10.28 26.53
N GLU A 309 -3.04 9.34 26.28
CA GLU A 309 -2.54 9.06 24.94
C GLU A 309 -3.56 8.23 24.18
N VAL A 310 -3.97 8.74 23.02
CA VAL A 310 -4.92 8.08 22.13
C VAL A 310 -4.19 7.62 20.88
N LYS A 311 -4.51 6.42 20.40
CA LYS A 311 -4.03 5.92 19.11
C LYS A 311 -5.10 6.10 18.04
N GLY A 312 -4.74 6.75 16.94
CA GLY A 312 -5.56 6.84 15.73
C GLY A 312 -4.77 6.36 14.53
N SER A 313 -5.43 5.75 13.56
CA SER A 313 -4.76 5.16 12.39
C SER A 313 -5.52 5.47 11.11
N THR A 314 -4.77 5.49 10.00
CA THR A 314 -5.38 5.37 8.67
C THR A 314 -5.99 3.96 8.48
N CYS A 315 -6.55 3.66 7.31
CA CYS A 315 -7.11 2.33 7.05
C CYS A 315 -6.07 1.36 6.48
N ILE A 316 -6.21 0.08 6.83
CA ILE A 316 -5.45 -0.99 6.21
C ILE A 316 -5.94 -1.24 4.78
N ARG A 317 -5.00 -1.58 3.89
CA ARG A 317 -5.25 -1.84 2.47
C ARG A 317 -4.72 -3.21 2.08
N LYS A 318 -5.26 -3.79 1.01
CA LYS A 318 -4.81 -5.07 0.50
C LYS A 318 -3.60 -4.86 -0.40
N VAL A 319 -2.64 -5.78 -0.33
CA VAL A 319 -1.56 -5.85 -1.32
C VAL A 319 -2.18 -5.93 -2.73
N GLY A 320 -1.59 -5.21 -3.68
CA GLY A 320 -2.07 -5.15 -5.07
C GLY A 320 -2.20 -6.54 -5.71
N GLU A 321 -2.91 -6.60 -6.84
CA GLU A 321 -3.11 -7.87 -7.54
C GLU A 321 -1.78 -8.52 -7.92
N ILE A 322 -1.69 -9.83 -7.76
CA ILE A 322 -0.57 -10.64 -8.26
C ILE A 322 -0.87 -10.93 -9.74
N GLN A 323 0.03 -10.56 -10.63
CA GLN A 323 -0.04 -10.92 -12.04
C GLN A 323 1.09 -11.88 -12.38
N VAL A 324 0.77 -12.83 -13.26
CA VAL A 324 1.66 -13.92 -13.66
C VAL A 324 1.63 -13.97 -15.18
N LYS A 325 2.81 -14.08 -15.79
CA LYS A 325 2.97 -14.25 -17.23
C LYS A 325 3.95 -15.38 -17.50
N GLU A 326 3.62 -16.17 -18.49
CA GLU A 326 4.42 -17.28 -18.96
C GLU A 326 5.34 -16.82 -20.10
N ASN A 327 6.54 -17.38 -20.17
CA ASN A 327 7.47 -17.13 -21.27
C ASN A 327 7.04 -17.79 -22.60
N LEU A 328 6.21 -18.83 -22.53
CA LEU A 328 5.67 -19.54 -23.69
C LEU A 328 4.18 -19.21 -23.89
N PRO A 329 3.69 -19.21 -25.15
CA PRO A 329 2.32 -18.82 -25.45
C PRO A 329 1.29 -19.80 -24.87
N ASN A 330 0.28 -19.25 -24.20
CA ASN A 330 -0.89 -19.99 -23.75
C ASN A 330 -1.75 -20.42 -24.95
N GLN A 331 -2.00 -21.72 -25.06
CA GLN A 331 -2.83 -22.34 -26.10
C GLN A 331 -4.32 -22.38 -25.73
N GLY A 332 -4.70 -21.89 -24.55
CA GLY A 332 -6.08 -21.78 -24.09
C GLY A 332 -6.27 -22.09 -22.61
N GLY A 333 -7.47 -21.80 -22.10
CA GLY A 333 -7.80 -21.87 -20.67
C GLY A 333 -7.63 -20.52 -19.97
N ASN A 334 -8.15 -20.42 -18.75
CA ASN A 334 -8.16 -19.19 -17.94
C ASN A 334 -7.37 -19.33 -16.62
N GLY A 335 -6.60 -20.42 -16.47
CA GLY A 335 -5.77 -20.68 -15.30
C GLY A 335 -6.52 -21.18 -14.07
N SER A 336 -7.82 -21.46 -14.19
CA SER A 336 -8.62 -22.12 -13.14
C SER A 336 -8.41 -23.64 -13.15
N ASP A 337 -8.82 -24.30 -12.07
CA ASP A 337 -8.76 -25.77 -11.96
C ASP A 337 -9.56 -26.47 -13.09
N ALA A 338 -10.72 -25.93 -13.44
CA ALA A 338 -11.56 -26.46 -14.51
C ALA A 338 -11.02 -26.17 -15.93
N ALA A 339 -10.26 -25.08 -16.08
CA ALA A 339 -9.70 -24.66 -17.36
C ALA A 339 -8.26 -24.14 -17.19
N PRO A 340 -7.29 -25.05 -16.93
CA PRO A 340 -5.91 -24.68 -16.72
C PRO A 340 -5.30 -24.07 -17.98
N TYR A 341 -4.28 -23.22 -17.81
CA TYR A 341 -3.50 -22.71 -18.93
C TYR A 341 -2.76 -23.85 -19.62
N ARG A 342 -2.92 -23.95 -20.95
CA ARG A 342 -2.35 -25.03 -21.76
C ARG A 342 -1.08 -24.54 -22.44
N ILE A 343 0.05 -25.18 -22.18
CA ILE A 343 1.34 -24.73 -22.74
C ILE A 343 2.06 -25.91 -23.35
N ASN A 344 2.53 -25.72 -24.58
CA ASN A 344 3.38 -26.67 -25.29
C ASN A 344 4.84 -26.33 -24.99
N CYS A 345 5.53 -27.22 -24.28
CA CYS A 345 6.92 -27.06 -23.86
C CYS A 345 7.86 -27.67 -24.90
N VAL A 346 8.64 -26.83 -25.54
CA VAL A 346 9.70 -27.20 -26.49
C VAL A 346 11.06 -27.40 -25.81
N GLY A 347 11.23 -26.82 -24.62
CA GLY A 347 12.38 -27.01 -23.73
C GLY A 347 12.02 -27.78 -22.47
N ASP A 348 12.92 -27.76 -21.48
CA ASP A 348 12.81 -28.42 -20.18
C ASP A 348 11.79 -27.80 -19.21
N GLY A 349 11.07 -26.75 -19.61
CA GLY A 349 9.99 -26.19 -18.80
C GLY A 349 9.41 -24.86 -19.28
N VAL A 350 8.58 -24.27 -18.43
CA VAL A 350 7.99 -22.93 -18.56
C VAL A 350 8.53 -22.06 -17.43
N ASP A 351 8.96 -20.84 -17.76
CA ASP A 351 9.32 -19.84 -16.76
C ASP A 351 8.14 -18.89 -16.54
N LEU A 352 7.88 -18.59 -15.27
CA LEU A 352 6.86 -17.65 -14.86
C LEU A 352 7.50 -16.34 -14.40
N GLU A 353 6.98 -15.25 -14.91
CA GLU A 353 7.29 -13.89 -14.50
C GLU A 353 6.13 -13.34 -13.67
N VAL A 354 6.42 -12.92 -12.43
CA VAL A 354 5.40 -12.49 -11.46
C VAL A 354 5.65 -11.06 -11.03
N TRP A 355 4.60 -10.25 -11.04
CA TRP A 355 4.62 -8.90 -10.47
C TRP A 355 3.42 -8.66 -9.57
N CYS A 356 3.55 -7.64 -8.71
CA CYS A 356 2.49 -7.20 -7.82
C CYS A 356 2.13 -5.77 -8.16
N LEU A 357 0.84 -5.48 -8.34
CA LEU A 357 0.33 -4.14 -8.63
C LEU A 357 0.27 -3.24 -7.39
N THR A 358 1.22 -3.39 -6.45
CA THR A 358 1.40 -2.49 -5.31
C THR A 358 2.35 -1.36 -5.73
N PRO A 359 1.92 -0.08 -5.78
CA PRO A 359 2.75 1.01 -6.24
C PRO A 359 4.04 1.24 -5.45
N ALA A 360 5.08 1.59 -6.21
CA ALA A 360 6.36 2.17 -5.78
C ALA A 360 7.20 1.38 -4.76
N GLU A 361 6.85 0.14 -4.41
CA GLU A 361 7.63 -0.62 -3.44
C GLU A 361 7.69 -2.13 -3.73
N SER A 362 8.81 -2.73 -3.32
CA SER A 362 9.01 -4.18 -3.36
C SER A 362 8.06 -4.90 -2.39
N VAL A 363 7.44 -5.98 -2.86
CA VAL A 363 6.51 -6.85 -2.11
C VAL A 363 7.14 -8.22 -1.95
N LYS A 364 7.07 -8.81 -0.74
CA LYS A 364 7.50 -10.19 -0.53
C LYS A 364 6.47 -11.13 -1.15
N VAL A 365 6.91 -12.02 -2.03
CA VAL A 365 6.05 -13.05 -2.65
C VAL A 365 6.59 -14.42 -2.28
N SER A 366 5.80 -15.20 -1.56
CA SER A 366 6.04 -16.63 -1.40
C SER A 366 5.21 -17.40 -2.42
N TYR A 367 5.79 -18.47 -2.98
CA TYR A 367 5.09 -19.31 -3.95
C TYR A 367 5.33 -20.79 -3.67
N GLY A 368 4.32 -21.59 -3.99
CA GLY A 368 4.34 -23.05 -3.93
C GLY A 368 3.96 -23.64 -5.27
N ILE A 369 4.74 -24.61 -5.77
CA ILE A 369 4.46 -25.37 -6.99
C ILE A 369 4.14 -26.80 -6.56
N LYS A 370 2.94 -27.26 -6.92
CA LYS A 370 2.50 -28.65 -6.72
C LYS A 370 2.34 -29.33 -8.08
N ASN A 371 3.10 -30.39 -8.29
CA ASN A 371 2.86 -31.35 -9.38
C ASN A 371 1.65 -32.22 -8.98
N LEU A 372 0.59 -32.22 -9.78
CA LEU A 372 -0.67 -32.88 -9.42
C LEU A 372 -0.63 -34.39 -9.64
N GLU A 373 0.27 -34.89 -10.47
CA GLU A 373 0.46 -36.31 -10.76
C GLU A 373 1.24 -37.02 -9.65
N THR A 374 2.27 -36.36 -9.12
CA THR A 374 3.17 -36.93 -8.12
C THR A 374 2.93 -36.40 -6.71
N SER A 375 2.11 -35.34 -6.58
CA SER A 375 1.90 -34.59 -5.34
C SER A 375 3.18 -34.01 -4.73
N ILE A 376 4.27 -33.90 -5.50
CA ILE A 376 5.50 -33.24 -5.06
C ILE A 376 5.25 -31.74 -4.96
N GLU A 377 5.63 -31.15 -3.83
CA GLU A 377 5.50 -29.73 -3.54
C GLU A 377 6.87 -29.10 -3.35
N SER A 378 7.07 -27.91 -3.92
CA SER A 378 8.23 -27.07 -3.65
C SER A 378 7.78 -25.66 -3.32
N SER A 379 8.47 -25.00 -2.40
CA SER A 379 8.16 -23.62 -2.02
C SER A 379 9.42 -22.77 -1.95
N LYS A 380 9.30 -21.52 -2.39
CA LYS A 380 10.37 -20.52 -2.37
C LYS A 380 9.78 -19.14 -2.13
N GLU A 381 10.65 -18.18 -1.88
CA GLU A 381 10.28 -16.78 -1.69
C GLU A 381 11.13 -15.89 -2.59
N GLY A 382 10.56 -14.75 -2.97
CA GLY A 382 11.23 -13.72 -3.72
C GLY A 382 10.58 -12.37 -3.47
N THR A 383 10.95 -11.40 -4.29
CA THR A 383 10.34 -10.08 -4.26
C THR A 383 9.82 -9.69 -5.63
N ALA A 384 8.73 -8.94 -5.65
CA ALA A 384 8.09 -8.48 -6.87
C ALA A 384 7.52 -7.07 -6.70
N SER A 385 7.48 -6.30 -7.78
CA SER A 385 6.91 -4.95 -7.85
C SER A 385 6.42 -4.69 -9.28
N LEU A 386 5.83 -3.52 -9.53
CA LEU A 386 5.37 -3.11 -10.87
C LEU A 386 6.48 -3.08 -11.94
N THR A 387 7.73 -2.82 -11.56
CA THR A 387 8.85 -2.66 -12.50
C THR A 387 9.92 -3.73 -12.37
N ASN A 388 10.00 -4.39 -11.21
CA ASN A 388 10.93 -5.47 -10.96
C ASN A 388 10.16 -6.77 -10.68
N HIS A 389 10.19 -7.67 -11.66
CA HIS A 389 9.42 -8.91 -11.64
C HIS A 389 10.23 -10.07 -11.06
N LEU A 390 9.55 -10.98 -10.36
CA LEU A 390 10.13 -12.24 -9.91
C LEU A 390 10.17 -13.23 -11.08
N LYS A 391 11.37 -13.68 -11.47
CA LYS A 391 11.62 -14.53 -12.65
C LYS A 391 12.20 -15.91 -12.34
N THR A 392 12.30 -16.29 -11.06
CA THR A 392 12.98 -17.53 -10.62
C THR A 392 12.06 -18.74 -10.54
N ILE A 393 10.86 -18.65 -11.11
CA ILE A 393 9.81 -19.67 -11.00
C ILE A 393 9.81 -20.49 -12.29
N ARG A 394 10.20 -21.77 -12.20
CA ARG A 394 10.20 -22.69 -13.34
C ARG A 394 9.29 -23.88 -13.09
N LEU A 395 8.46 -24.20 -14.07
CA LEU A 395 7.64 -25.41 -14.13
C LEU A 395 8.29 -26.42 -15.09
N PRO A 396 8.82 -27.55 -14.60
CA PRO A 396 9.45 -28.55 -15.47
C PRO A 396 8.50 -29.14 -16.52
N ALA A 397 9.01 -29.36 -17.72
CA ALA A 397 8.29 -30.06 -18.77
C ALA A 397 8.23 -31.58 -18.48
N PRO A 398 7.22 -32.30 -19.02
CA PRO A 398 7.19 -33.75 -18.91
C PRO A 398 8.31 -34.38 -19.77
N ALA A 399 8.80 -35.55 -19.35
CA ALA A 399 10.03 -36.13 -19.90
C ALA A 399 9.91 -36.60 -21.36
N GLY A 400 8.76 -37.17 -21.74
CA GLY A 400 8.53 -37.71 -23.09
C GLY A 400 7.71 -36.76 -23.95
N VAL A 401 8.03 -36.69 -25.25
CA VAL A 401 7.22 -35.97 -26.25
C VAL A 401 5.78 -36.49 -26.21
N GLY A 402 4.81 -35.57 -26.28
CA GLY A 402 3.38 -35.87 -26.19
C GLY A 402 2.85 -36.06 -24.78
N ASN A 403 3.71 -36.35 -23.78
CA ASN A 403 3.29 -36.48 -22.39
C ASN A 403 2.81 -35.15 -21.84
N MET A 404 1.95 -35.24 -20.82
CA MET A 404 1.37 -34.09 -20.14
C MET A 404 1.64 -34.15 -18.64
N ILE A 405 1.66 -32.98 -18.01
CA ILE A 405 1.81 -32.80 -16.56
C ILE A 405 1.00 -31.57 -16.13
N ASN A 406 0.35 -31.65 -14.97
CA ASN A 406 -0.49 -30.59 -14.44
C ASN A 406 0.14 -29.99 -13.17
N TYR A 407 0.13 -28.67 -13.08
CA TYR A 407 0.65 -27.94 -11.94
C TYR A 407 -0.42 -27.08 -11.31
N LYS A 408 -0.42 -27.02 -9.98
CA LYS A 408 -1.06 -25.97 -9.19
C LYS A 408 0.02 -25.07 -8.62
N VAL A 409 -0.02 -23.79 -8.95
CA VAL A 409 0.90 -22.79 -8.43
C VAL A 409 0.14 -21.83 -7.52
N THR A 410 0.58 -21.71 -6.26
CA THR A 410 -0.03 -20.82 -5.27
C THR A 410 0.94 -19.70 -4.96
N PHE A 411 0.46 -18.46 -5.00
CA PHE A 411 1.22 -17.25 -4.67
C PHE A 411 0.59 -16.57 -3.46
N LYS A 412 1.42 -16.09 -2.55
CA LYS A 412 1.03 -15.23 -1.44
C LYS A 412 1.95 -14.00 -1.41
N ALA A 413 1.36 -12.83 -1.53
CA ALA A 413 2.04 -11.55 -1.47
C ALA A 413 1.78 -10.89 -0.11
N ASP A 414 2.85 -10.51 0.59
CA ASP A 414 2.83 -9.99 1.95
C ASP A 414 3.68 -8.71 2.06
N LYS A 415 3.18 -7.73 2.81
CA LYS A 415 3.85 -6.46 3.02
C LYS A 415 3.39 -5.82 4.35
N PRO A 416 4.31 -5.34 5.20
CA PRO A 416 3.94 -4.61 6.42
C PRO A 416 3.01 -3.43 6.15
N GLY A 417 1.97 -3.30 6.96
CA GLY A 417 0.95 -2.25 6.81
C GLY A 417 -0.15 -2.56 5.78
N PHE A 418 -0.15 -3.76 5.19
CA PHE A 418 -1.17 -4.24 4.25
C PHE A 418 -1.72 -5.61 4.64
N THR A 419 -2.97 -5.87 4.26
CA THR A 419 -3.56 -7.21 4.26
C THR A 419 -2.95 -8.02 3.10
N PRO A 420 -2.53 -9.28 3.32
CA PRO A 420 -1.95 -10.12 2.26
C PRO A 420 -2.91 -10.34 1.08
N ASN A 421 -2.33 -10.62 -0.08
CA ASN A 421 -3.07 -11.06 -1.26
C ASN A 421 -2.59 -12.46 -1.69
N ALA A 422 -3.48 -13.23 -2.31
CA ALA A 422 -3.17 -14.57 -2.77
C ALA A 422 -3.77 -14.83 -4.15
N LYS A 423 -3.05 -15.63 -4.94
CA LYS A 423 -3.49 -16.06 -6.27
C LYS A 423 -3.13 -17.51 -6.48
N ILE A 424 -4.01 -18.26 -7.13
CA ILE A 424 -3.76 -19.64 -7.53
C ILE A 424 -3.92 -19.71 -9.04
N VAL A 425 -2.98 -20.37 -9.71
CA VAL A 425 -3.01 -20.60 -11.16
C VAL A 425 -2.71 -22.06 -11.45
N TYR A 426 -3.50 -22.65 -12.34
CA TYR A 426 -3.37 -24.02 -12.79
C TYR A 426 -2.82 -24.08 -14.21
N TYR A 427 -1.87 -24.99 -14.44
CA TYR A 427 -1.19 -25.20 -15.72
C TYR A 427 -1.29 -26.64 -16.16
N LYS A 428 -1.42 -26.85 -17.47
CA LYS A 428 -1.30 -28.13 -18.15
C LYS A 428 -0.21 -28.00 -19.20
N LEU A 429 0.94 -28.60 -18.93
CA LEU A 429 2.09 -28.60 -19.82
C LEU A 429 2.07 -29.86 -20.68
N LYS A 430 2.32 -29.73 -21.98
CA LYS A 430 2.54 -30.85 -22.91
C LYS A 430 3.94 -30.71 -23.52
N ARG A 431 4.75 -31.77 -23.51
CA ARG A 431 6.06 -31.74 -24.20
C ARG A 431 5.80 -31.78 -25.71
N ALA A 432 6.18 -30.72 -26.41
CA ALA A 432 6.09 -30.66 -27.86
C ALA A 432 7.28 -31.36 -28.51
N GLU A 433 7.06 -31.87 -29.73
CA GLU A 433 8.12 -32.35 -30.59
C GLU A 433 8.79 -31.16 -31.28
N VAL A 434 10.12 -31.17 -31.33
CA VAL A 434 10.88 -30.31 -32.22
C VAL A 434 11.27 -31.15 -33.43
N ILE A 435 10.76 -30.78 -34.60
CA ILE A 435 10.94 -31.54 -35.84
C ILE A 435 12.43 -31.65 -36.15
N GLY A 436 12.90 -32.83 -36.59
CA GLY A 436 14.31 -33.02 -36.96
C GLY A 436 15.33 -32.77 -35.83
N SER A 437 14.92 -32.68 -34.56
CA SER A 437 15.83 -32.37 -33.44
C SER A 437 16.93 -33.41 -33.23
N SER A 438 16.70 -34.66 -33.62
CA SER A 438 17.70 -35.74 -33.61
C SER A 438 18.62 -35.75 -34.84
N LEU A 439 18.35 -34.92 -35.85
CA LEU A 439 19.09 -34.88 -37.10
C LEU A 439 20.19 -33.82 -37.03
N SER A 440 21.40 -34.19 -37.41
CA SER A 440 22.56 -33.27 -37.42
C SER A 440 22.69 -32.45 -38.71
N SER A 441 22.13 -32.92 -39.82
CA SER A 441 22.20 -32.24 -41.12
C SER A 441 21.04 -31.24 -41.30
N PRO A 442 21.31 -29.96 -41.63
CA PRO A 442 20.28 -28.98 -41.97
C PRO A 442 19.36 -29.39 -43.13
N THR A 443 19.88 -30.14 -44.12
CA THR A 443 19.07 -30.65 -45.24
C THR A 443 18.17 -31.80 -44.84
N ALA A 444 18.63 -32.68 -43.95
CA ALA A 444 17.78 -33.73 -43.39
C ALA A 444 16.67 -33.15 -42.51
N LYS A 445 16.98 -32.09 -41.75
CA LYS A 445 15.98 -31.31 -41.00
C LYS A 445 14.93 -30.69 -41.91
N TRP A 446 15.34 -30.09 -43.03
CA TRP A 446 14.43 -29.57 -44.05
C TRP A 446 13.47 -30.64 -44.55
N GLN A 447 13.98 -31.82 -44.92
CA GLN A 447 13.14 -32.93 -45.38
C GLN A 447 12.13 -33.37 -44.31
N ALA A 448 12.55 -33.52 -43.06
CA ALA A 448 11.65 -33.89 -41.97
C ALA A 448 10.54 -32.83 -41.74
N LEU A 449 10.88 -31.54 -41.89
CA LEU A 449 9.90 -30.45 -41.81
C LEU A 449 8.95 -30.47 -43.00
N LYS A 450 9.46 -30.69 -44.22
CA LYS A 450 8.66 -30.83 -45.43
C LYS A 450 7.64 -31.94 -45.29
N ASP A 451 8.07 -33.14 -44.88
CA ASP A 451 7.19 -34.30 -44.68
C ASP A 451 6.08 -34.00 -43.66
N ALA A 452 6.42 -33.30 -42.57
CA ALA A 452 5.45 -32.91 -41.55
C ALA A 452 4.43 -31.88 -42.07
N VAL A 453 4.89 -30.86 -42.81
CA VAL A 453 4.04 -29.82 -43.39
C VAL A 453 3.11 -30.40 -44.48
N GLU A 454 3.62 -31.31 -45.31
CA GLU A 454 2.87 -31.99 -46.37
C GLU A 454 1.89 -33.06 -45.84
N SER A 455 1.96 -33.39 -44.54
CA SER A 455 1.02 -34.28 -43.85
C SER A 455 0.20 -33.59 -42.77
N ALA A 456 0.26 -32.25 -42.70
CA ALA A 456 -0.39 -31.44 -41.67
C ALA A 456 -1.91 -31.64 -41.63
N SER A 457 -2.44 -31.67 -40.41
CA SER A 457 -3.86 -31.50 -40.11
C SER A 457 -4.18 -30.03 -39.79
N ASP A 458 -5.45 -29.67 -39.92
CA ASP A 458 -5.91 -28.29 -39.68
C ASP A 458 -5.58 -27.84 -38.24
N GLY A 459 -4.83 -26.74 -38.13
CA GLY A 459 -4.39 -26.15 -36.87
C GLY A 459 -3.07 -26.70 -36.32
N ASP A 460 -2.36 -27.58 -37.05
CA ASP A 460 -1.09 -28.13 -36.58
C ASP A 460 -0.01 -27.05 -36.38
N VAL A 461 0.84 -27.25 -35.37
CA VAL A 461 1.97 -26.36 -35.04
C VAL A 461 3.26 -27.18 -35.00
N PHE A 462 4.15 -26.92 -35.96
CA PHE A 462 5.46 -27.54 -36.08
C PHE A 462 6.52 -26.67 -35.42
N TYR A 463 7.15 -27.18 -34.36
CA TYR A 463 8.23 -26.47 -33.69
C TYR A 463 9.57 -26.81 -34.32
N ILE A 464 10.37 -25.78 -34.56
CA ILE A 464 11.70 -25.91 -35.18
C ILE A 464 12.78 -25.19 -34.38
N GLU A 465 13.99 -25.73 -34.43
CA GLU A 465 15.18 -25.21 -33.75
C GLU A 465 16.43 -25.34 -34.63
N GLY A 466 17.25 -24.28 -34.65
CA GLY A 466 18.42 -24.18 -35.51
C GLY A 466 18.07 -24.07 -37.00
N GLU A 467 19.02 -24.43 -37.86
CA GLU A 467 18.93 -24.21 -39.31
C GLU A 467 18.38 -25.41 -40.09
N TYR A 468 17.48 -25.11 -41.03
CA TYR A 468 16.85 -26.03 -41.99
C TYR A 468 17.19 -25.50 -43.37
N THR A 469 17.92 -26.28 -44.16
CA THR A 469 18.47 -25.83 -45.45
C THR A 469 17.84 -26.60 -46.59
N MET A 470 17.29 -25.88 -47.57
CA MET A 470 16.70 -26.46 -48.77
C MET A 470 17.76 -27.27 -49.55
N PRO A 471 17.54 -28.58 -49.80
CA PRO A 471 18.51 -29.43 -50.49
C PRO A 471 18.64 -29.05 -51.97
N ASP A 472 17.51 -28.93 -52.66
CA ASP A 472 17.41 -28.56 -54.06
C ASP A 472 16.22 -27.64 -54.34
N GLY A 473 16.18 -26.99 -55.51
CA GLY A 473 15.14 -26.02 -55.83
C GLY A 473 13.73 -26.60 -56.05
N SER A 474 13.61 -27.93 -56.14
CA SER A 474 12.32 -28.64 -56.22
C SER A 474 11.78 -29.06 -54.86
N ASP A 475 12.56 -28.88 -53.78
CA ASP A 475 12.15 -29.19 -52.40
C ASP A 475 11.28 -28.11 -51.73
N THR A 476 10.37 -27.51 -52.49
CA THR A 476 9.36 -26.59 -51.97
C THR A 476 8.39 -27.33 -51.05
N MET A 477 8.13 -26.77 -49.86
CA MET A 477 7.11 -27.30 -48.94
C MET A 477 5.71 -26.84 -49.36
N VAL A 478 4.76 -27.77 -49.40
CA VAL A 478 3.36 -27.47 -49.71
C VAL A 478 2.48 -27.92 -48.53
N PRO A 479 1.92 -27.00 -47.73
CA PRO A 479 1.12 -27.39 -46.57
C PRO A 479 -0.14 -28.14 -46.99
N ALA A 480 -0.47 -29.23 -46.28
CA ALA A 480 -1.70 -29.98 -46.56
C ALA A 480 -2.98 -29.31 -46.03
N ALA A 481 -2.87 -28.57 -44.92
CA ALA A 481 -3.95 -27.87 -44.24
C ALA A 481 -3.43 -26.56 -43.60
N ASN A 482 -4.29 -25.80 -42.92
CA ASN A 482 -3.83 -24.61 -42.19
C ASN A 482 -2.85 -25.04 -41.09
N CYS A 483 -1.62 -24.52 -41.11
CA CYS A 483 -0.62 -24.89 -40.10
C CYS A 483 0.34 -23.75 -39.77
N THR A 484 1.10 -23.94 -38.70
CA THR A 484 2.10 -22.99 -38.21
C THR A 484 3.47 -23.64 -38.14
N ILE A 485 4.50 -22.99 -38.68
CA ILE A 485 5.91 -23.28 -38.33
C ILE A 485 6.36 -22.25 -37.31
N ARG A 486 6.75 -22.71 -36.12
CA ARG A 486 7.13 -21.85 -35.00
C ARG A 486 8.56 -22.13 -34.53
N GLY A 487 9.41 -21.11 -34.57
CA GLY A 487 10.76 -21.17 -34.04
C GLY A 487 10.83 -21.02 -32.51
N THR A 488 11.84 -21.65 -31.90
CA THR A 488 12.02 -21.68 -30.44
C THR A 488 13.42 -21.27 -29.99
N ASN A 489 14.45 -21.54 -30.80
CA ASN A 489 15.86 -21.18 -30.52
C ASN A 489 16.64 -20.98 -31.83
N ASN A 490 16.84 -19.71 -32.22
CA ASN A 490 17.51 -19.30 -33.45
C ASN A 490 17.07 -20.10 -34.69
N ALA A 491 15.77 -20.37 -34.82
CA ALA A 491 15.24 -21.14 -35.92
C ALA A 491 15.44 -20.40 -37.24
N VAL A 492 15.98 -21.09 -38.24
CA VAL A 492 16.27 -20.53 -39.56
C VAL A 492 15.73 -21.47 -40.63
N LEU A 493 14.92 -20.92 -41.53
CA LEU A 493 14.64 -21.51 -42.82
C LEU A 493 15.60 -20.88 -43.84
N ASN A 494 16.47 -21.69 -44.46
CA ASN A 494 17.48 -21.25 -45.41
C ASN A 494 17.20 -21.86 -46.79
N ALA A 495 16.92 -21.03 -47.80
CA ALA A 495 16.70 -21.52 -49.16
C ALA A 495 17.99 -21.87 -49.91
N ASP A 496 19.16 -21.48 -49.38
CA ASP A 496 20.48 -21.70 -49.98
C ASP A 496 20.57 -21.28 -51.46
N ASN A 497 19.82 -20.23 -51.82
CA ASN A 497 19.65 -19.72 -53.18
C ASN A 497 19.13 -20.79 -54.18
N LYS A 498 18.49 -21.87 -53.71
CA LYS A 498 18.06 -23.01 -54.53
C LYS A 498 16.72 -22.82 -55.21
N GLY A 499 15.75 -22.23 -54.51
CA GLY A 499 14.41 -22.01 -55.06
C GLY A 499 13.40 -21.48 -54.05
N LYS A 500 12.13 -21.64 -54.39
CA LYS A 500 10.98 -21.31 -53.54
C LYS A 500 10.85 -22.27 -52.35
N MET A 501 10.75 -21.72 -51.16
CA MET A 501 10.74 -22.47 -49.90
C MET A 501 9.38 -23.08 -49.58
N ILE A 502 8.32 -22.28 -49.66
CA ILE A 502 6.96 -22.68 -49.28
C ILE A 502 5.99 -22.16 -50.33
N SER A 503 5.12 -23.05 -50.81
CA SER A 503 4.09 -22.71 -51.81
C SER A 503 2.73 -23.21 -51.35
N VAL A 504 1.80 -22.28 -51.13
CA VAL A 504 0.42 -22.58 -50.76
C VAL A 504 -0.42 -22.60 -52.03
N ILE A 505 -0.55 -23.80 -52.62
CA ILE A 505 -1.15 -24.04 -53.94
C ILE A 505 -2.00 -25.33 -53.94
N SER A 506 -3.26 -25.27 -53.51
CA SER A 506 -4.12 -26.47 -53.51
C SER A 506 -5.61 -26.16 -53.58
N THR A 507 -6.43 -27.19 -53.75
CA THR A 507 -7.90 -27.15 -53.81
C THR A 507 -8.57 -27.22 -52.42
N GLY A 508 -7.88 -26.85 -51.33
CA GLY A 508 -8.40 -26.87 -49.94
C GLY A 508 -7.82 -25.71 -49.09
N LEU A 509 -8.39 -25.43 -47.90
CA LEU A 509 -7.96 -24.32 -47.03
C LEU A 509 -6.57 -24.55 -46.42
N GLN A 510 -5.58 -23.73 -46.77
CA GLN A 510 -4.16 -23.94 -46.45
C GLN A 510 -3.40 -22.67 -46.00
N ASN A 511 -4.03 -21.79 -45.23
CA ASN A 511 -3.38 -20.62 -44.66
C ASN A 511 -2.13 -21.01 -43.84
N MET A 512 -1.06 -20.24 -44.01
CA MET A 512 0.25 -20.56 -43.42
C MET A 512 0.71 -19.50 -42.44
N THR A 513 1.09 -19.91 -41.24
CA THR A 513 1.72 -19.02 -40.26
C THR A 513 3.19 -19.37 -40.06
N LEU A 514 4.07 -18.36 -40.15
CA LEU A 514 5.48 -18.45 -39.78
C LEU A 514 5.72 -17.57 -38.57
N GLU A 515 6.18 -18.15 -37.47
CA GLU A 515 6.31 -17.44 -36.19
C GLU A 515 7.70 -17.62 -35.56
N ASN A 516 8.30 -16.53 -35.07
CA ASN A 516 9.56 -16.54 -34.29
C ASN A 516 10.75 -17.23 -35.00
N LEU A 517 10.97 -16.96 -36.29
CA LEU A 517 12.05 -17.58 -37.08
C LEU A 517 12.71 -16.59 -38.03
N THR A 518 13.84 -17.00 -38.62
CA THR A 518 14.54 -16.26 -39.68
C THR A 518 14.34 -16.95 -41.02
N ILE A 519 14.05 -16.18 -42.07
CA ILE A 519 14.06 -16.64 -43.47
C ILE A 519 15.31 -16.06 -44.12
N LYS A 520 16.17 -16.89 -44.72
CA LYS A 520 17.38 -16.40 -45.37
C LYS A 520 17.75 -17.03 -46.70
N ASN A 521 18.57 -16.30 -47.46
CA ASN A 521 19.20 -16.70 -48.72
C ASN A 521 18.19 -17.19 -49.77
N GLY A 522 17.06 -16.49 -49.92
CA GLY A 522 16.13 -16.75 -51.01
C GLY A 522 16.79 -16.59 -52.38
N LYS A 523 16.41 -17.41 -53.36
CA LYS A 523 16.94 -17.32 -54.73
C LYS A 523 16.52 -16.00 -55.38
N ASP A 524 17.47 -15.22 -55.86
CA ASP A 524 17.23 -13.87 -56.42
C ASP A 524 16.11 -13.80 -57.48
N ASP A 525 16.01 -14.82 -58.33
CA ASP A 525 15.06 -14.85 -59.44
C ASP A 525 13.66 -15.37 -59.05
N GLU A 526 13.46 -15.93 -57.86
CA GLU A 526 12.21 -16.56 -57.40
C GLU A 526 11.75 -16.00 -56.05
N PHE A 527 10.44 -16.00 -55.78
CA PHE A 527 9.93 -15.65 -54.45
C PHE A 527 10.16 -16.80 -53.46
N ALA A 528 10.64 -16.48 -52.25
CA ALA A 528 10.85 -17.46 -51.20
C ALA A 528 9.53 -18.10 -50.74
N LEU A 529 8.46 -17.31 -50.68
CA LEU A 529 7.11 -17.76 -50.31
C LEU A 529 6.12 -17.46 -51.46
N SER A 530 5.14 -18.32 -51.67
CA SER A 530 4.02 -17.98 -52.57
C SER A 530 2.67 -18.46 -52.09
N ALA A 531 1.65 -17.63 -52.24
CA ALA A 531 0.25 -17.99 -52.04
C ALA A 531 -0.59 -17.72 -53.31
N SER A 532 -1.67 -18.48 -53.47
CA SER A 532 -2.63 -18.33 -54.56
C SER A 532 -4.04 -18.71 -54.08
N TRP A 533 -5.06 -18.55 -54.92
CA TRP A 533 -6.45 -18.96 -54.63
C TRP A 533 -7.07 -18.37 -53.35
N GLY A 534 -6.63 -17.19 -52.92
CA GLY A 534 -7.13 -16.52 -51.72
C GLY A 534 -6.47 -16.95 -50.41
N PHE A 535 -5.48 -17.84 -50.42
CA PHE A 535 -4.82 -18.30 -49.19
C PHE A 535 -3.90 -17.26 -48.58
N GLU A 536 -3.88 -17.23 -47.25
CA GLU A 536 -3.22 -16.19 -46.48
C GLU A 536 -1.86 -16.65 -45.96
N PHE A 537 -0.91 -15.71 -45.88
CA PHE A 537 0.32 -15.86 -45.11
C PHE A 537 0.32 -14.94 -43.92
N TYR A 538 0.67 -15.47 -42.75
CA TYR A 538 0.90 -14.69 -41.55
C TYR A 538 2.34 -14.86 -41.06
N LEU A 539 3.14 -13.81 -41.17
CA LEU A 539 4.48 -13.74 -40.61
C LEU A 539 4.44 -12.94 -39.30
N LYS A 540 4.84 -13.59 -38.20
CA LYS A 540 4.85 -13.01 -36.86
C LYS A 540 6.23 -13.13 -36.21
N ASN A 541 6.83 -12.01 -35.82
CA ASN A 541 8.18 -11.96 -35.25
C ASN A 541 9.22 -12.65 -36.17
N VAL A 542 9.12 -12.42 -37.48
CA VAL A 542 10.01 -13.02 -38.49
C VAL A 542 11.10 -12.03 -38.90
N THR A 543 12.32 -12.51 -39.02
CA THR A 543 13.43 -11.74 -39.62
C THR A 543 13.76 -12.30 -41.00
N VAL A 544 14.00 -11.42 -41.98
CA VAL A 544 14.33 -11.78 -43.36
C VAL A 544 15.70 -11.23 -43.72
N GLU A 545 16.61 -12.09 -44.16
CA GLU A 545 18.01 -11.75 -44.47
C GLU A 545 18.44 -12.32 -45.83
N GLY A 546 19.12 -11.53 -46.67
CA GLY A 546 19.62 -12.01 -47.96
C GLY A 546 18.54 -12.63 -48.85
N THR A 547 17.31 -12.09 -48.80
CA THR A 547 16.16 -12.56 -49.59
C THR A 547 15.55 -11.37 -50.33
N LYS A 548 15.85 -11.28 -51.62
CA LYS A 548 15.38 -10.17 -52.47
C LYS A 548 13.90 -10.27 -52.80
N LYS A 549 13.33 -11.47 -52.89
CA LYS A 549 11.91 -11.67 -53.21
C LYS A 549 11.27 -12.48 -52.08
N ILE A 550 10.54 -11.80 -51.21
CA ILE A 550 10.04 -12.41 -49.96
C ILE A 550 8.82 -13.27 -50.26
N ILE A 551 7.77 -12.66 -50.79
CA ILE A 551 6.49 -13.32 -50.98
C ILE A 551 5.73 -12.77 -52.18
N GLU A 552 5.17 -13.68 -52.98
CA GLU A 552 4.13 -13.38 -53.95
C GLU A 552 2.78 -13.94 -53.46
N SER A 553 1.72 -13.13 -53.46
CA SER A 553 0.37 -13.59 -53.15
C SER A 553 -0.60 -13.18 -54.25
N ASN A 554 -1.10 -14.18 -54.97
CA ASN A 554 -1.91 -13.95 -56.16
C ASN A 554 -3.40 -13.72 -55.88
N SER A 555 -3.83 -13.68 -54.61
CA SER A 555 -5.24 -13.39 -54.22
C SER A 555 -5.50 -13.39 -52.71
N GLY A 556 -4.57 -13.86 -51.86
CA GLY A 556 -4.78 -13.88 -50.41
C GLY A 556 -4.03 -12.79 -49.67
N ASP A 557 -4.42 -12.58 -48.41
CA ASP A 557 -3.80 -11.57 -47.56
C ASP A 557 -2.42 -12.03 -47.05
N VAL A 558 -1.53 -11.06 -46.90
CA VAL A 558 -0.22 -11.23 -46.27
C VAL A 558 -0.19 -10.35 -45.03
N ILE A 559 -0.01 -10.93 -43.86
CA ILE A 559 0.01 -10.21 -42.58
C ILE A 559 1.43 -10.22 -42.02
N PHE A 560 1.99 -9.05 -41.76
CA PHE A 560 3.29 -8.87 -41.12
C PHE A 560 3.11 -8.22 -39.74
N GLU A 561 3.29 -9.02 -38.69
CA GLU A 561 3.35 -8.57 -37.29
C GLU A 561 4.79 -8.68 -36.77
N ASN A 562 5.40 -7.55 -36.40
CA ASN A 562 6.78 -7.48 -35.93
C ASN A 562 7.82 -8.11 -36.90
N VAL A 563 7.61 -7.97 -38.22
CA VAL A 563 8.52 -8.51 -39.24
C VAL A 563 9.66 -7.53 -39.51
N LYS A 564 10.90 -8.03 -39.60
CA LYS A 564 12.08 -7.23 -39.96
C LYS A 564 12.66 -7.70 -41.28
N ALA A 565 12.67 -6.82 -42.28
CA ALA A 565 13.31 -7.08 -43.58
C ALA A 565 14.07 -5.83 -44.01
N HIS A 566 15.39 -5.81 -43.83
CA HIS A 566 16.20 -4.60 -44.01
C HIS A 566 16.90 -4.51 -45.38
N ASP A 567 16.79 -5.55 -46.21
CA ASP A 567 17.39 -5.58 -47.55
C ASP A 567 16.58 -4.70 -48.51
N THR A 568 17.22 -3.73 -49.16
CA THR A 568 16.54 -2.74 -50.01
C THR A 568 15.83 -3.34 -51.21
N ASP A 569 16.26 -4.53 -51.64
CA ASP A 569 15.66 -5.24 -52.76
C ASP A 569 14.42 -6.04 -52.35
N SER A 570 14.13 -6.26 -51.05
CA SER A 570 13.02 -7.10 -50.59
C SER A 570 11.67 -6.76 -51.25
N ILE A 571 11.26 -7.60 -52.21
CA ILE A 571 10.05 -7.46 -53.02
C ILE A 571 8.92 -8.28 -52.40
N ILE A 572 7.75 -7.65 -52.29
CA ILE A 572 6.47 -8.29 -51.99
C ILE A 572 5.57 -8.05 -53.19
N GLU A 573 4.90 -9.08 -53.71
CA GLU A 573 4.01 -8.98 -54.86
C GLU A 573 2.58 -9.41 -54.47
N LEU A 574 1.57 -8.59 -54.79
CA LEU A 574 0.18 -8.81 -54.35
C LEU A 574 -0.82 -8.60 -55.48
N GLY A 575 -1.75 -9.55 -55.65
CA GLY A 575 -2.91 -9.47 -56.54
C GLY A 575 -2.77 -10.34 -57.80
N GLY A 576 -3.69 -10.19 -58.76
CA GLY A 576 -3.49 -10.69 -60.13
C GLY A 576 -4.21 -11.97 -60.57
N LEU A 577 -4.63 -12.88 -59.68
CA LEU A 577 -5.43 -14.06 -60.07
C LEU A 577 -6.87 -14.00 -59.51
N GLY A 578 -7.80 -14.61 -60.25
CA GLY A 578 -9.23 -14.53 -59.96
C GLY A 578 -9.79 -15.68 -59.13
N HIS A 579 -10.87 -15.38 -58.39
CA HIS A 579 -11.76 -16.36 -57.77
C HIS A 579 -13.11 -16.32 -58.50
N THR A 580 -13.84 -17.43 -58.60
CA THR A 580 -15.14 -17.48 -59.28
C THR A 580 -16.20 -16.71 -58.47
N ASN A 581 -16.36 -15.40 -58.68
CA ASN A 581 -17.63 -14.62 -58.65
C ASN A 581 -17.45 -13.07 -58.67
N GLY A 582 -18.39 -12.40 -59.35
CA GLY A 582 -18.35 -11.10 -60.04
C GLY A 582 -17.96 -9.76 -59.40
N ASN A 583 -16.93 -9.61 -58.54
CA ASN A 583 -16.44 -8.29 -58.07
C ASN A 583 -14.90 -8.20 -58.00
N ILE A 584 -14.33 -6.98 -58.08
CA ILE A 584 -12.91 -6.74 -57.76
C ILE A 584 -12.72 -6.80 -56.23
N LEU A 585 -11.79 -7.62 -55.78
CA LEU A 585 -11.44 -7.80 -54.36
C LEU A 585 -10.05 -7.21 -54.08
N TYR A 586 -9.64 -7.16 -52.81
CA TYR A 586 -8.30 -6.73 -52.41
C TYR A 586 -7.53 -7.89 -51.78
N SER A 587 -6.26 -8.04 -52.14
CA SER A 587 -5.27 -8.77 -51.36
C SER A 587 -4.41 -7.76 -50.62
N TYR A 588 -4.45 -7.82 -49.29
CA TYR A 588 -3.79 -6.85 -48.44
C TYR A 588 -2.44 -7.34 -47.98
N LEU A 589 -1.43 -6.46 -48.05
CA LEU A 589 -0.33 -6.50 -47.10
C LEU A 589 -0.78 -5.74 -45.83
N THR A 590 -1.12 -6.49 -44.80
CA THR A 590 -1.48 -5.96 -43.49
C THR A 590 -0.22 -5.77 -42.65
N LEU A 591 -0.02 -4.56 -42.14
CA LEU A 591 1.16 -4.18 -41.35
C LEU A 591 0.73 -3.80 -39.93
N GLN A 592 1.38 -4.41 -38.94
CA GLN A 592 1.17 -4.10 -37.52
C GLN A 592 2.40 -4.35 -36.64
N GLY A 593 2.42 -3.68 -35.48
CA GLY A 593 3.43 -3.84 -34.45
C GLY A 593 4.78 -3.21 -34.82
N ASP A 594 5.85 -3.82 -34.34
CA ASP A 594 7.23 -3.39 -34.55
C ASP A 594 7.76 -3.74 -35.95
N THR A 595 6.88 -4.04 -36.92
CA THR A 595 7.26 -4.35 -38.30
C THR A 595 8.11 -3.22 -38.91
N ASP A 596 9.28 -3.56 -39.42
CA ASP A 596 10.23 -2.67 -40.09
C ASP A 596 10.72 -3.34 -41.38
N ILE A 597 10.12 -2.91 -42.49
CA ILE A 597 10.44 -3.42 -43.82
C ILE A 597 10.98 -2.28 -44.67
N LYS A 598 12.12 -2.53 -45.32
CA LYS A 598 12.71 -1.69 -46.35
C LYS A 598 12.63 -2.48 -47.64
N GLY A 599 11.90 -2.01 -48.63
CA GLY A 599 11.67 -2.81 -49.82
C GLY A 599 10.62 -2.25 -50.75
N THR A 600 10.36 -2.99 -51.83
CA THR A 600 9.38 -2.62 -52.85
C THR A 600 8.14 -3.51 -52.74
N VAL A 601 6.96 -2.92 -52.60
CA VAL A 601 5.69 -3.65 -52.67
C VAL A 601 5.12 -3.45 -54.07
N LYS A 602 5.14 -4.51 -54.87
CA LYS A 602 4.54 -4.54 -56.20
C LYS A 602 3.06 -4.89 -56.09
N LEU A 603 2.21 -3.95 -56.47
CA LEU A 603 0.76 -4.09 -56.46
C LEU A 603 0.30 -4.38 -57.89
N ILE A 604 -0.27 -5.57 -58.09
CA ILE A 604 -0.81 -6.01 -59.38
C ILE A 604 -2.26 -5.54 -59.47
N PHE A 605 -2.62 -4.96 -60.61
CA PHE A 605 -3.99 -4.56 -60.90
C PHE A 605 -4.68 -5.57 -61.83
N PRO A 606 -5.98 -5.79 -61.64
CA PRO A 606 -6.71 -6.75 -62.43
C PRO A 606 -6.87 -6.29 -63.89
N TYR A 607 -6.55 -7.15 -64.85
CA TYR A 607 -6.73 -6.86 -66.30
C TYR A 607 -8.21 -6.78 -66.71
N ILE A 608 -9.05 -7.72 -66.27
CA ILE A 608 -10.52 -7.77 -66.46
C ILE A 608 -11.13 -8.76 -65.43
N GLY A 609 -12.41 -8.61 -65.07
CA GLY A 609 -13.17 -9.64 -64.34
C GLY A 609 -12.97 -9.70 -62.82
N VAL A 610 -12.95 -10.94 -62.27
CA VAL A 610 -13.08 -11.32 -60.84
C VAL A 610 -11.74 -11.47 -60.12
N ASN A 611 -10.90 -10.44 -60.19
CA ASN A 611 -9.50 -10.48 -59.77
C ASN A 611 -9.24 -9.63 -58.51
N TYR A 612 -8.16 -9.96 -57.81
CA TYR A 612 -7.70 -9.22 -56.63
C TYR A 612 -6.74 -8.08 -57.02
N SER A 613 -7.03 -6.87 -56.52
CA SER A 613 -6.12 -5.73 -56.53
C SER A 613 -5.19 -5.81 -55.33
N GLY A 614 -3.89 -5.65 -55.54
CA GLY A 614 -2.97 -5.47 -54.42
C GLY A 614 -3.24 -4.16 -53.67
N ALA A 615 -3.23 -4.21 -52.34
CA ALA A 615 -3.29 -3.01 -51.49
C ALA A 615 -2.51 -3.19 -50.18
N ILE A 616 -2.30 -2.08 -49.47
CA ILE A 616 -1.70 -2.06 -48.13
C ILE A 616 -2.76 -1.71 -47.11
N LYS A 617 -2.77 -2.43 -45.99
CA LYS A 617 -3.62 -2.15 -44.84
C LYS A 617 -2.77 -1.89 -43.59
N ILE A 618 -2.94 -0.73 -42.97
CA ILE A 618 -2.21 -0.34 -41.76
C ILE A 618 -3.13 -0.47 -40.55
N CYS A 619 -2.71 -1.24 -39.54
CA CYS A 619 -3.52 -1.56 -38.36
C CYS A 619 -3.04 -0.91 -37.06
N ASP A 620 -2.03 -0.05 -37.12
CA ASP A 620 -1.49 0.65 -35.94
C ASP A 620 -1.19 2.13 -36.21
N LYS A 621 -0.70 2.83 -35.18
CA LYS A 621 -0.42 4.28 -35.23
C LYS A 621 0.99 4.57 -35.78
N LYS A 622 1.37 3.89 -36.86
CA LYS A 622 2.72 3.97 -37.46
C LYS A 622 2.65 4.40 -38.93
N ALA A 623 3.66 5.17 -39.34
CA ALA A 623 3.88 5.55 -40.74
C ALA A 623 5.04 4.72 -41.32
N TYR A 624 4.69 3.67 -42.08
CA TYR A 624 5.66 2.76 -42.67
C TYR A 624 6.39 3.39 -43.87
N THR A 625 7.68 3.09 -44.01
CA THR A 625 8.50 3.57 -45.13
C THR A 625 8.49 2.51 -46.24
N LEU A 626 7.64 2.70 -47.23
CA LEU A 626 7.42 1.73 -48.31
C LEU A 626 7.63 2.37 -49.67
N LYS A 627 8.04 1.55 -50.64
CA LYS A 627 8.12 1.92 -52.04
C LYS A 627 7.16 1.07 -52.85
N LEU A 628 6.16 1.69 -53.49
CA LEU A 628 5.16 0.97 -54.28
C LEU A 628 5.59 0.89 -55.73
N ASP A 629 5.46 -0.31 -56.31
CA ASP A 629 5.61 -0.58 -57.74
C ASP A 629 4.26 -1.04 -58.29
N PHE A 630 3.95 -0.70 -59.53
CA PHE A 630 2.65 -0.94 -60.13
C PHE A 630 2.83 -1.50 -61.54
N ASP A 631 1.92 -2.37 -61.95
CA ASP A 631 1.90 -2.87 -63.33
C ASP A 631 1.25 -1.87 -64.32
N GLY A 632 1.19 -2.27 -65.60
CA GLY A 632 0.60 -1.45 -66.66
C GLY A 632 -0.93 -1.35 -66.66
N TYR A 633 -1.63 -2.13 -65.82
CA TYR A 633 -3.10 -2.25 -65.83
C TYR A 633 -3.79 -1.33 -64.84
N TYR A 634 -3.06 -0.44 -64.17
CA TYR A 634 -3.61 0.57 -63.25
C TYR A 634 -4.78 1.38 -63.83
N ASN A 635 -4.75 1.70 -65.13
CA ASN A 635 -5.81 2.53 -65.73
C ASN A 635 -7.19 1.85 -65.65
N ASP A 636 -7.20 0.52 -65.54
CA ASP A 636 -8.39 -0.33 -65.51
C ASP A 636 -8.86 -0.64 -64.07
N ALA A 637 -8.08 -0.24 -63.05
CA ALA A 637 -8.43 -0.46 -61.66
C ALA A 637 -9.61 0.40 -61.20
N VAL A 638 -10.69 -0.24 -60.74
CA VAL A 638 -11.82 0.43 -60.08
C VAL A 638 -11.38 0.92 -58.70
N ASN A 639 -11.81 2.12 -58.29
CA ASN A 639 -11.53 2.74 -56.99
C ASN A 639 -10.09 3.25 -56.76
N LYS A 640 -9.03 2.67 -57.35
CA LYS A 640 -7.62 3.21 -57.32
C LYS A 640 -7.05 3.50 -55.92
N GLN A 641 -7.70 3.01 -54.86
CA GLN A 641 -7.23 3.12 -53.49
C GLN A 641 -6.28 1.96 -53.21
N VAL A 642 -5.05 2.27 -52.79
CA VAL A 642 -3.98 1.27 -52.61
C VAL A 642 -3.42 1.26 -51.21
N VAL A 643 -3.81 2.22 -50.36
CA VAL A 643 -3.51 2.24 -48.93
C VAL A 643 -4.78 2.48 -48.13
N PHE A 644 -4.97 1.65 -47.12
CA PHE A 644 -6.09 1.67 -46.19
C PHE A 644 -5.57 1.79 -44.77
N LEU A 645 -6.33 2.49 -43.92
CA LEU A 645 -6.15 2.50 -42.49
C LEU A 645 -7.30 1.72 -41.87
N ASP A 646 -6.98 0.75 -41.01
CA ASP A 646 -8.00 -0.06 -40.34
C ASP A 646 -8.92 0.81 -39.47
N THR A 647 -10.21 0.52 -39.48
CA THR A 647 -11.23 1.31 -38.77
C THR A 647 -11.08 1.28 -37.25
N SER A 648 -10.35 0.30 -36.71
CA SER A 648 -10.03 0.22 -35.28
C SER A 648 -8.98 1.25 -34.83
N VAL A 649 -8.22 1.83 -35.76
CA VAL A 649 -7.16 2.79 -35.44
C VAL A 649 -7.75 4.18 -35.16
N THR A 650 -7.81 4.55 -33.88
CA THR A 650 -8.34 5.85 -33.44
C THR A 650 -7.23 6.86 -33.11
N GLY A 651 -7.46 8.14 -33.42
CA GLY A 651 -6.49 9.22 -33.13
C GLY A 651 -5.23 9.20 -34.02
N PHE A 652 -5.27 8.47 -35.14
CA PHE A 652 -4.25 8.47 -36.19
C PHE A 652 -4.98 8.48 -37.54
N SER A 653 -4.53 9.31 -38.48
CA SER A 653 -5.20 9.53 -39.76
C SER A 653 -4.50 8.83 -40.92
N LEU A 654 -5.24 8.51 -41.97
CA LEU A 654 -4.68 7.92 -43.20
C LEU A 654 -3.61 8.83 -43.82
N ALA A 655 -3.78 10.16 -43.75
CA ALA A 655 -2.79 11.13 -44.20
C ALA A 655 -1.44 10.99 -43.46
N GLN A 656 -1.48 10.71 -42.15
CA GLN A 656 -0.26 10.44 -41.37
C GLN A 656 0.35 9.09 -41.72
N ALA A 657 -0.48 8.08 -42.02
CA ALA A 657 -0.03 6.74 -42.37
C ALA A 657 0.73 6.71 -43.72
N VAL A 658 0.23 7.44 -44.73
CA VAL A 658 0.81 7.43 -46.10
C VAL A 658 2.04 8.32 -46.28
N ARG A 659 2.39 9.18 -45.30
CA ARG A 659 3.41 10.24 -45.46
C ARG A 659 4.79 9.75 -45.90
N ASN A 660 5.14 8.50 -45.58
CA ASN A 660 6.43 7.88 -45.87
C ASN A 660 6.33 6.82 -46.99
N ILE A 661 5.15 6.69 -47.62
CA ILE A 661 4.93 5.76 -48.73
C ILE A 661 5.20 6.49 -50.04
N THR A 662 6.12 5.96 -50.82
CA THR A 662 6.57 6.53 -52.10
C THR A 662 6.27 5.57 -53.24
N VAL A 663 6.37 6.07 -54.48
CA VAL A 663 6.18 5.27 -55.70
C VAL A 663 7.53 5.14 -56.43
N LYS A 664 7.82 3.97 -57.02
CA LYS A 664 9.11 3.66 -57.66
C LYS A 664 9.35 4.52 -58.93
N PRO A 665 10.51 5.18 -59.08
CA PRO A 665 10.75 6.14 -60.16
C PRO A 665 11.05 5.54 -61.56
N ASN A 666 10.77 4.25 -61.81
CA ASN A 666 11.09 3.53 -63.05
C ASN A 666 10.12 3.84 -64.23
N GLY A 667 9.81 5.12 -64.46
CA GLY A 667 8.81 5.57 -65.44
C GLY A 667 7.43 5.91 -64.83
N SER A 668 7.29 5.73 -63.51
CA SER A 668 6.10 6.07 -62.73
C SER A 668 6.26 7.34 -61.87
N ASP A 669 7.24 8.19 -62.17
CA ASP A 669 7.37 9.56 -61.64
C ASP A 669 6.13 10.43 -61.87
N LYS A 670 5.25 9.95 -62.76
CA LYS A 670 3.91 10.48 -63.02
C LYS A 670 2.91 10.12 -61.93
N TYR A 671 3.25 9.42 -60.85
CA TYR A 671 2.29 8.99 -59.85
C TYR A 671 2.72 9.30 -58.41
N TYR A 672 1.73 9.42 -57.53
CA TYR A 672 1.90 9.62 -56.09
C TYR A 672 0.70 9.07 -55.31
N ILE A 673 0.88 8.80 -54.02
CA ILE A 673 -0.23 8.45 -53.12
C ILE A 673 -0.72 9.73 -52.45
N ASN A 674 -2.00 10.05 -52.61
CA ASN A 674 -2.58 11.20 -51.94
C ASN A 674 -2.90 10.90 -50.45
N ASN A 675 -3.24 11.95 -49.69
CA ASN A 675 -3.55 11.85 -48.26
C ASN A 675 -4.74 10.94 -47.91
N SER A 676 -5.53 10.53 -48.91
CA SER A 676 -6.66 9.61 -48.77
C SER A 676 -6.30 8.18 -49.18
N GLY A 677 -5.02 7.87 -49.42
CA GLY A 677 -4.56 6.52 -49.79
C GLY A 677 -4.80 6.14 -51.25
N TYR A 678 -5.17 7.09 -52.11
CA TYR A 678 -5.39 6.84 -53.53
C TYR A 678 -4.13 7.08 -54.34
N LEU A 679 -3.85 6.16 -55.25
CA LEU A 679 -2.85 6.35 -56.29
C LEU A 679 -3.37 7.35 -57.32
N LYS A 680 -2.66 8.46 -57.50
CA LYS A 680 -3.01 9.56 -58.40
C LYS A 680 -1.88 9.81 -59.39
N LYS A 681 -2.26 10.20 -60.59
CA LYS A 681 -1.33 10.74 -61.57
C LYS A 681 -0.99 12.19 -61.19
N ARG A 682 0.29 12.54 -61.19
CA ARG A 682 0.82 13.90 -61.00
C ARG A 682 0.37 14.84 -62.10
#